data_AF-A0A252ECD6-F1
#
_entry.id   AF-A0A252ECD6-F1
#
_cell.length_a   1.000
_cell.length_b   1.000
_cell.length_c   1.000
_cell.angle_alpha   90.00
_cell.angle_beta   90.00
_cell.angle_gamma   90.00
#
_symmetry.space_group_name_H-M   'P 1'
#
loop_
_entity.id
_entity.type
_entity.pdbx_description
1 polymer ?
#
loop_
_entity_poly.entity_id
_entity_poly.type
_entity_poly.pdbx_seq_one_letter_code
_entity_poly.pdbx_strand_id
1 'polypeptide(L)'
;MDDIFLKQEDFERIFSSHLKISTYSQSIESLFRDRNLNKIKYDPYYQRNYVWTPEKATFFIESILLGTEIPPIILFDSGNTKEVIDGRQRFETILRLLKKDLKLTQKGLYELKELRKKSFQDLSTQIQDLFLDSKLRVFEFAVVNEPKLDGDLEDKIKKEIFSRYNSGITPLKKAEIDNAAYLNDPITKCFKDLLTSDLVLAEKTYQLFLKHTKTEDNIKFKIQKILTFVRKQLILSMLPIRSYASSQSRTETIDKLYELIALSSDPKDLCKKLLKRFELVEKVNSTLESRAIRSNRLVCECLLWAFSILEKENIARADFENAALSVEFSQYIGKNIIIFAQEGSHFYSPTLERYQTVANFFSEKLNVNFNNYLGGGKPKININNQDDTLVKVSQLETLRTTKPDPQRVTIDDFLSRIRKKRLLLRPPYQRSEVISIPKASALIESILLGIQLPPIFIFSRNDGVWEVIDGQQRLLSILAFTGGSYIDEEGNEQKSKNDKFALRQLRILKDLEKNKFDAFDVNLQDKIYDFPLLVVEIEERINPQFQPVDLFIRLNNKPFPILENSFEMWNAWVKKELIDDIKKNASKHKSWFYITISSSKNDYGDRMQNEELYTLLVYLDYHKTSGKGKSTGVLNIHIKNNSVNARIKDKRDVTKLLHSASTNVESLRSFRESIKHVESFIKNLRLILLDRDIDEGDGTDFLREELNSIFDAGRNLPVLVRRFQDFYMLWYILSDLNYHMAKYHREEIKKRLKELFIYMKNPSKSDFEIIMKGFNERLEIIKSDFKIEDRRLRLTEEEKKLLIKTQGNRCALTGAVIYYGDDLHFDHIKPLAVGGSDTIDNIQATHADANRKKGANVSPTPHNT
;
A
#
# COMPACT_ATOMS: atom_id res chain seq x y z
N MET A 1 18.06 -22.75 7.05
CA MET A 1 17.35 -21.45 7.15
C MET A 1 18.36 -20.31 7.37
N ASP A 2 19.66 -20.57 7.23
CA ASP A 2 20.67 -19.97 8.13
C ASP A 2 21.71 -19.07 7.44
N ASP A 3 21.61 -18.88 6.12
CA ASP A 3 22.65 -18.17 5.35
C ASP A 3 22.34 -16.68 5.10
N ILE A 4 21.06 -16.30 5.21
CA ILE A 4 20.59 -14.91 4.94
C ILE A 4 20.60 -14.06 6.21
N PHE A 5 20.30 -14.67 7.36
CA PHE A 5 20.21 -13.97 8.65
C PHE A 5 21.46 -14.21 9.49
N LEU A 6 21.68 -13.36 10.49
CA LEU A 6 22.73 -13.57 11.49
C LEU A 6 22.40 -14.83 12.30
N LYS A 7 23.41 -15.69 12.49
CA LYS A 7 23.34 -16.78 13.46
C LYS A 7 23.36 -16.21 14.88
N GLN A 8 22.82 -16.96 15.84
CA GLN A 8 22.76 -16.53 17.24
C GLN A 8 24.15 -16.18 17.81
N GLU A 9 25.13 -17.06 17.62
CA GLU A 9 26.50 -16.85 18.12
C GLU A 9 27.16 -15.59 17.52
N ASP A 10 27.01 -15.39 16.20
CA ASP A 10 27.52 -14.20 15.53
C ASP A 10 26.81 -12.94 16.04
N PHE A 11 25.50 -13.00 16.21
CA PHE A 11 24.70 -11.89 16.71
C PHE A 11 25.14 -11.48 18.12
N GLU A 12 25.19 -12.44 19.05
CA GLU A 12 25.57 -12.20 20.44
C GLU A 12 26.98 -11.63 20.53
N ARG A 13 27.95 -12.21 19.82
CA ARG A 13 29.33 -11.69 19.76
C ARG A 13 29.34 -10.24 19.27
N ILE A 14 28.67 -9.94 18.16
CA ILE A 14 28.76 -8.63 17.51
C ILE A 14 28.06 -7.54 18.32
N PHE A 15 26.82 -7.77 18.76
CA PHE A 15 26.04 -6.75 19.47
C PHE A 15 26.54 -6.51 20.89
N SER A 16 27.13 -7.52 21.55
CA SER A 16 27.69 -7.35 22.90
C SER A 16 29.07 -6.69 22.90
N SER A 17 29.91 -6.98 21.90
CA SER A 17 31.33 -6.58 21.95
C SER A 17 31.81 -5.68 20.81
N HIS A 18 31.12 -5.63 19.67
CA HIS A 18 31.61 -4.90 18.48
C HIS A 18 30.77 -3.66 18.12
N LEU A 19 29.59 -3.47 18.71
CA LEU A 19 28.72 -2.33 18.45
C LEU A 19 28.56 -1.47 19.71
N LYS A 20 28.84 -0.17 19.57
CA LYS A 20 28.50 0.84 20.58
C LYS A 20 27.30 1.64 20.11
N ILE A 21 26.30 1.72 20.98
CA ILE A 21 25.09 2.52 20.76
C ILE A 21 25.27 3.84 21.48
N SER A 22 25.27 4.95 20.74
CA SER A 22 25.33 6.30 21.27
C SER A 22 24.03 7.03 20.98
N THR A 23 23.45 7.70 21.99
CA THR A 23 22.21 8.47 21.86
C THR A 23 22.51 9.93 22.14
N TYR A 24 22.28 10.81 21.16
CA TYR A 24 22.53 12.24 21.31
C TYR A 24 21.53 13.08 20.52
N SER A 25 21.52 14.38 20.80
CA SER A 25 20.67 15.38 20.12
C SER A 25 21.54 16.37 19.35
N GLN A 26 21.26 16.59 18.07
CA GLN A 26 22.03 17.49 17.20
C GLN A 26 21.09 18.47 16.47
N SER A 27 21.47 19.73 16.33
CA SER A 27 20.67 20.70 15.56
C SER A 27 20.58 20.31 14.09
N ILE A 28 19.50 20.69 13.42
CA ILE A 28 19.33 20.51 11.97
C ILE A 28 20.51 21.15 11.23
N GLU A 29 20.91 22.36 11.65
CA GLU A 29 22.04 23.05 11.05
C GLU A 29 23.32 22.18 11.09
N SER A 30 23.66 21.64 12.26
CA SER A 30 24.88 20.86 12.43
C SER A 30 24.82 19.53 11.67
N LEU A 31 23.68 18.84 11.68
CA LEU A 31 23.52 17.55 11.01
C LEU A 31 23.57 17.68 9.48
N PHE A 32 23.01 18.76 8.92
CA PHE A 32 22.86 18.95 7.48
C PHE A 32 23.93 19.86 6.83
N ARG A 33 24.92 20.34 7.60
CA ARG A 33 26.12 21.00 7.05
C ARG A 33 26.86 20.08 6.06
N ASP A 34 27.40 20.65 4.99
CA ASP A 34 28.04 19.90 3.89
C ASP A 34 29.09 18.88 4.34
N ARG A 35 29.92 19.24 5.34
CA ARG A 35 30.94 18.33 5.90
C ARG A 35 30.35 17.04 6.47
N ASN A 36 29.21 17.13 7.14
CA ASN A 36 28.52 15.97 7.70
C ASN A 36 27.68 15.27 6.63
N LEU A 37 26.96 16.05 5.82
CA LEU A 37 26.10 15.54 4.75
C LEU A 37 26.87 14.68 3.75
N ASN A 38 28.09 15.08 3.36
CA ASN A 38 28.94 14.32 2.43
C ASN A 38 29.42 12.97 3.00
N LYS A 39 29.37 12.80 4.33
CA LYS A 39 29.70 11.54 5.00
C LYS A 39 28.47 10.67 5.28
N ILE A 40 27.27 11.21 5.11
CA ILE A 40 26.00 10.52 5.42
C ILE A 40 25.37 10.03 4.12
N LYS A 41 25.33 8.72 3.95
CA LYS A 41 24.55 8.06 2.91
C LYS A 41 23.14 7.81 3.43
N TYR A 42 22.21 8.67 3.01
CA TYR A 42 20.84 8.65 3.51
C TYR A 42 19.90 7.72 2.74
N ASP A 43 20.32 7.24 1.57
CA ASP A 43 19.55 6.40 0.64
C ASP A 43 20.21 5.03 0.38
N PRO A 44 20.52 4.23 1.42
CA PRO A 44 21.12 2.93 1.22
C PRO A 44 20.20 1.99 0.42
N TYR A 45 20.81 1.06 -0.33
CA TYR A 45 20.12 0.28 -1.37
C TYR A 45 18.95 -0.58 -0.88
N TYR A 46 19.00 -1.06 0.37
CA TYR A 46 18.00 -1.92 0.99
C TYR A 46 16.75 -1.16 1.46
N GLN A 47 16.79 0.18 1.43
CA GLN A 47 15.62 1.00 1.72
C GLN A 47 14.81 1.30 0.48
N ARG A 48 13.50 1.46 0.68
CA ARG A 48 12.58 1.95 -0.34
C ARG A 48 12.87 3.39 -0.75
N ASN A 49 12.39 3.77 -1.93
CA ASN A 49 12.39 5.15 -2.43
C ASN A 49 11.61 6.11 -1.51
N TYR A 50 11.68 7.40 -1.80
CA TYR A 50 10.92 8.40 -1.06
C TYR A 50 9.42 8.29 -1.37
N VAL A 51 8.60 8.09 -0.33
CA VAL A 51 7.16 7.78 -0.46
C VAL A 51 6.24 8.79 0.23
N TRP A 52 6.79 9.70 1.02
CA TRP A 52 5.98 10.68 1.77
C TRP A 52 5.39 11.74 0.85
N THR A 53 4.07 11.77 0.72
CA THR A 53 3.39 12.81 -0.07
C THR A 53 3.72 14.22 0.42
N PRO A 54 3.56 15.27 -0.41
CA PRO A 54 3.83 16.66 0.00
C PRO A 54 3.09 17.06 1.29
N GLU A 55 1.89 16.52 1.50
CA GLU A 55 1.10 16.77 2.71
C GLU A 55 1.72 16.13 3.95
N LYS A 56 2.26 14.90 3.84
CA LYS A 56 2.97 14.26 4.97
C LYS A 56 4.29 14.96 5.25
N ALA A 57 5.04 15.29 4.21
CA ALA A 57 6.28 16.03 4.30
C ALA A 57 6.06 17.38 5.02
N THR A 58 5.04 18.13 4.59
CA THR A 58 4.65 19.41 5.23
C THR A 58 4.27 19.21 6.71
N PHE A 59 3.45 18.20 7.02
CA PHE A 59 3.07 17.90 8.41
C PHE A 59 4.26 17.58 9.32
N PHE A 60 5.26 16.90 8.77
CA PHE A 60 6.52 16.64 9.48
C PHE A 60 7.33 17.93 9.70
N ILE A 61 7.40 18.82 8.71
CA ILE A 61 8.07 20.13 8.88
C ILE A 61 7.34 20.99 9.92
N GLU A 62 6.01 21.04 9.89
CA GLU A 62 5.22 21.75 10.90
C GLU A 62 5.54 21.22 12.31
N SER A 63 5.65 19.89 12.45
CA SER A 63 6.00 19.26 13.72
C SER A 63 7.38 19.69 14.25
N ILE A 64 8.37 19.89 13.36
CA ILE A 64 9.68 20.45 13.75
C ILE A 64 9.56 21.90 14.21
N LEU A 65 8.81 22.73 13.46
CA LEU A 65 8.62 24.16 13.77
C LEU A 65 7.90 24.37 15.11
N LEU A 66 6.90 23.54 15.40
CA LEU A 66 6.20 23.52 16.68
C LEU A 66 7.05 22.92 17.82
N GLY A 67 8.30 22.53 17.56
CA GLY A 67 9.18 21.94 18.57
C GLY A 67 8.72 20.56 19.09
N THR A 68 7.67 19.99 18.49
CA THR A 68 7.12 18.69 18.90
C THR A 68 8.16 17.59 18.72
N GLU A 69 8.01 16.54 19.53
CA GLU A 69 8.92 15.43 19.43
C GLU A 69 8.65 14.54 18.23
N ILE A 70 9.73 14.15 17.57
CA ILE A 70 9.69 13.29 16.39
C ILE A 70 10.55 12.05 16.64
N PRO A 71 10.23 10.90 16.01
CA PRO A 71 11.03 9.70 16.21
C PRO A 71 12.48 9.91 15.75
N PRO A 72 13.45 9.27 16.41
CA PRO A 72 14.88 9.50 16.18
C PRO A 72 15.32 9.10 14.77
N ILE A 73 16.43 9.68 14.30
CA ILE A 73 17.16 9.20 13.12
C ILE A 73 18.13 8.11 13.58
N ILE A 74 18.10 6.96 12.93
CA ILE A 74 19.01 5.85 13.26
C ILE A 74 20.15 5.84 12.25
N LEU A 75 21.38 6.02 12.73
CA LEU A 75 22.60 5.99 11.93
C LEU A 75 23.43 4.76 12.26
N PHE A 76 24.11 4.23 11.26
CA PHE A 76 25.16 3.23 11.42
C PHE A 76 26.49 3.83 10.95
N ASP A 77 27.47 3.85 11.83
CA ASP A 77 28.80 4.38 11.56
C ASP A 77 29.80 3.23 11.33
N SER A 78 30.23 3.08 10.09
CA SER A 78 31.27 2.11 9.69
C SER A 78 32.70 2.67 9.85
N GLY A 79 32.86 3.83 10.51
CA GLY A 79 34.12 4.54 10.73
C GLY A 79 34.46 5.56 9.63
N ASN A 80 34.25 5.19 8.35
CA ASN A 80 34.51 6.09 7.22
C ASN A 80 33.28 6.91 6.80
N THR A 81 32.11 6.27 6.84
CA THR A 81 30.83 6.82 6.36
C THR A 81 29.72 6.40 7.29
N LYS A 82 28.71 7.27 7.44
CA LYS A 82 27.49 6.97 8.18
C LYS A 82 26.37 6.61 7.20
N GLU A 83 25.63 5.55 7.46
CA GLU A 83 24.42 5.21 6.71
C GLU A 83 23.18 5.47 7.56
N VAL A 84 22.17 6.14 7.01
CA VAL A 84 20.86 6.24 7.69
C VAL A 84 20.22 4.87 7.59
N ILE A 85 20.01 4.17 8.71
CA ILE A 85 19.34 2.86 8.75
C ILE A 85 17.82 3.04 8.82
N ASP A 86 17.34 3.94 9.67
CA ASP A 86 15.93 4.31 9.78
C ASP A 86 15.78 5.84 9.85
N GLY A 87 14.68 6.34 9.30
CA GLY A 87 14.42 7.78 9.24
C GLY A 87 14.83 8.44 7.92
N ARG A 88 15.15 7.68 6.86
CA ARG A 88 15.41 8.24 5.51
C ARG A 88 14.34 9.23 5.06
N GLN A 89 13.06 8.89 5.24
CA GLN A 89 11.96 9.77 4.82
C GLN A 89 11.99 11.10 5.59
N ARG A 90 12.33 11.08 6.89
CA ARG A 90 12.52 12.29 7.72
C ARG A 90 13.72 13.09 7.24
N PHE A 91 14.87 12.41 7.07
CA PHE A 91 16.13 13.03 6.65
C PHE A 91 16.00 13.70 5.28
N GLU A 92 15.46 12.97 4.30
CA GLU A 92 15.27 13.47 2.94
C GLU A 92 14.23 14.60 2.88
N THR A 93 13.20 14.59 3.72
CA THR A 93 12.23 15.70 3.80
C THR A 93 12.89 17.01 4.23
N ILE A 94 13.75 16.97 5.25
CA ILE A 94 14.50 18.14 5.70
C ILE A 94 15.42 18.62 4.59
N LEU A 95 16.15 17.69 3.96
CA LEU A 95 17.04 18.01 2.84
C LEU A 95 16.29 18.67 1.67
N ARG A 96 15.12 18.14 1.30
CA ARG A 96 14.26 18.69 0.24
C ARG A 96 13.76 20.10 0.59
N LEU A 97 13.39 20.36 1.84
CA LEU A 97 13.02 21.71 2.29
C LEU A 97 14.20 22.68 2.14
N LEU A 98 15.37 22.31 2.64
CA LEU A 98 16.58 23.14 2.59
C LEU A 98 17.04 23.42 1.14
N LYS A 99 16.86 22.46 0.22
CA LYS A 99 17.27 22.57 -1.20
C LYS A 99 16.22 23.16 -2.14
N LYS A 100 15.10 23.69 -1.63
CA LYS A 100 13.93 24.21 -2.40
C LYS A 100 13.13 23.17 -3.18
N ASP A 101 13.33 21.89 -2.93
CA ASP A 101 12.59 20.79 -3.57
C ASP A 101 11.22 20.53 -2.90
N LEU A 102 10.91 21.21 -1.78
CA LEU A 102 9.63 21.12 -1.07
C LEU A 102 9.02 22.50 -0.81
N LYS A 103 7.75 22.68 -1.24
CA LYS A 103 6.89 23.79 -0.83
C LYS A 103 5.84 23.31 0.16
N LEU A 104 5.61 24.05 1.23
CA LEU A 104 4.65 23.67 2.26
C LEU A 104 3.22 23.70 1.70
N THR A 105 2.45 22.66 1.97
CA THR A 105 1.09 22.48 1.43
C THR A 105 0.03 22.78 2.49
N GLN A 106 -1.08 23.39 2.08
CA GLN A 106 -2.19 23.69 2.99
C GLN A 106 -2.70 22.43 3.73
N LYS A 107 -2.75 21.29 3.04
CA LYS A 107 -3.23 20.00 3.56
C LYS A 107 -2.31 19.35 4.60
N GLY A 108 -1.08 19.85 4.76
CA GLY A 108 -0.15 19.38 5.78
C GLY A 108 0.03 20.33 6.96
N LEU A 109 -0.57 21.53 6.90
CA LEU A 109 -0.49 22.55 7.95
C LEU A 109 -1.81 22.54 8.74
N TYR A 110 -1.75 22.16 10.00
CA TYR A 110 -2.91 22.17 10.91
C TYR A 110 -2.96 23.47 11.70
N GLU A 111 -1.84 23.85 12.31
CA GLU A 111 -1.69 25.06 13.13
C GLU A 111 -1.12 26.21 12.30
N LEU A 112 -0.07 25.94 11.51
CA LEU A 112 0.71 26.98 10.83
C LEU A 112 0.21 27.23 9.40
N LYS A 113 -1.11 27.37 9.22
CA LYS A 113 -1.78 27.48 7.91
C LYS A 113 -1.25 28.64 7.04
N GLU A 114 -0.71 29.67 7.66
CA GLU A 114 -0.12 30.86 7.02
C GLU A 114 1.18 30.56 6.27
N LEU A 115 1.86 29.44 6.56
CA LEU A 115 3.09 29.02 5.87
C LEU A 115 2.82 28.32 4.54
N ARG A 116 1.56 28.24 4.09
CA ARG A 116 1.18 27.59 2.82
C ARG A 116 1.95 28.17 1.63
N LYS A 117 2.32 27.28 0.71
CA LYS A 117 3.06 27.57 -0.54
C LYS A 117 4.45 28.17 -0.37
N LYS A 118 4.92 28.42 0.86
CA LYS A 118 6.27 28.90 1.15
C LYS A 118 7.30 27.77 1.03
N SER A 119 8.44 28.06 0.44
CA SER A 119 9.67 27.27 0.54
C SER A 119 10.51 27.75 1.73
N PHE A 120 11.62 27.06 2.05
CA PHE A 120 12.48 27.46 3.17
C PHE A 120 12.94 28.93 3.10
N GLN A 121 13.30 29.41 1.91
CA GLN A 121 13.77 30.79 1.72
C GLN A 121 12.65 31.84 1.79
N ASP A 122 11.40 31.41 1.60
CA ASP A 122 10.23 32.29 1.73
C ASP A 122 9.80 32.46 3.20
N LEU A 123 10.39 31.69 4.12
CA LEU A 123 10.18 31.84 5.56
C LEU A 123 10.95 33.06 6.08
N SER A 124 10.45 33.71 7.15
CA SER A 124 11.21 34.78 7.80
C SER A 124 12.52 34.23 8.39
N THR A 125 13.56 35.07 8.47
CA THR A 125 14.86 34.68 9.03
C THR A 125 14.72 34.03 10.40
N GLN A 126 13.88 34.59 11.26
CA GLN A 126 13.56 34.03 12.58
C GLN A 126 13.01 32.59 12.51
N ILE A 127 12.10 32.29 11.58
CA ILE A 127 11.55 30.93 11.41
C ILE A 127 12.60 29.99 10.81
N GLN A 128 13.48 30.50 9.94
CA GLN A 128 14.60 29.72 9.39
C GLN A 128 15.57 29.34 10.51
N ASP A 129 15.99 30.29 11.35
CA ASP A 129 16.87 30.06 12.50
C ASP A 129 16.23 29.08 13.48
N LEU A 130 14.95 29.30 13.80
CA LEU A 130 14.14 28.42 14.65
C LEU A 130 14.13 26.95 14.15
N PHE A 131 14.01 26.78 12.83
CA PHE A 131 14.06 25.47 12.19
C PHE A 131 15.47 24.87 12.26
N LEU A 132 16.50 25.63 11.90
CA LEU A 132 17.90 25.18 11.88
C LEU A 132 18.41 24.80 13.28
N ASP A 133 18.00 25.53 14.32
CA ASP A 133 18.37 25.30 15.71
C ASP A 133 17.62 24.11 16.34
N SER A 134 16.54 23.66 15.71
CA SER A 134 15.75 22.54 16.21
C SER A 134 16.61 21.28 16.30
N LYS A 135 16.67 20.69 17.50
CA LYS A 135 17.43 19.48 17.74
C LYS A 135 16.69 18.22 17.27
N LEU A 136 17.39 17.35 16.57
CA LEU A 136 16.99 16.01 16.18
C LEU A 136 17.71 14.98 17.06
N ARG A 137 16.96 13.99 17.56
CA ARG A 137 17.58 12.85 18.25
C ARG A 137 18.17 11.88 17.24
N VAL A 138 19.39 11.44 17.51
CA VAL A 138 20.15 10.49 16.71
C VAL A 138 20.54 9.31 17.59
N PHE A 139 20.21 8.10 17.14
CA PHE A 139 20.76 6.86 17.68
C PHE A 139 21.80 6.34 16.71
N GLU A 140 23.05 6.28 17.15
CA GLU A 140 24.19 5.91 16.33
C GLU A 140 24.73 4.57 16.79
N PHE A 141 24.78 3.61 15.85
CA PHE A 141 25.43 2.32 16.01
C PHE A 141 26.82 2.40 15.39
N ALA A 142 27.86 2.45 16.21
CA ALA A 142 29.25 2.54 15.76
C ALA A 142 29.98 1.21 15.97
N VAL A 143 30.78 0.80 14.98
CA VAL A 143 31.65 -0.38 15.10
C VAL A 143 32.90 0.01 15.90
N VAL A 144 33.20 -0.73 16.97
CA VAL A 144 34.23 -0.33 17.97
C VAL A 144 35.53 -1.12 17.85
N ASN A 145 35.50 -2.36 17.36
CA ASN A 145 36.66 -3.26 17.41
C ASN A 145 37.25 -3.54 16.02
N GLU A 146 38.58 -3.69 15.96
CA GLU A 146 39.30 -4.31 14.86
C GLU A 146 39.33 -5.84 15.05
N PRO A 147 39.16 -6.67 13.99
CA PRO A 147 39.21 -6.34 12.57
C PRO A 147 37.91 -5.70 12.04
N LYS A 148 38.02 -5.00 10.90
CA LYS A 148 36.86 -4.54 10.14
C LYS A 148 35.88 -5.72 9.96
N LEU A 149 34.62 -5.51 10.33
CA LEU A 149 33.56 -6.45 10.03
C LEU A 149 33.61 -6.78 8.53
N ASP A 150 33.49 -8.06 8.19
CA ASP A 150 33.31 -8.47 6.82
C ASP A 150 32.10 -7.75 6.19
N GLY A 151 32.20 -7.39 4.91
CA GLY A 151 31.19 -6.55 4.24
C GLY A 151 29.81 -7.20 4.21
N ASP A 152 29.75 -8.53 4.10
CA ASP A 152 28.50 -9.28 4.13
C ASP A 152 27.91 -9.32 5.56
N LEU A 153 28.77 -9.45 6.57
CA LEU A 153 28.34 -9.44 7.97
C LEU A 153 27.81 -8.06 8.39
N GLU A 154 28.48 -6.98 7.97
CA GLU A 154 28.02 -5.60 8.16
C GLU A 154 26.64 -5.36 7.51
N ASP A 155 26.46 -5.82 6.26
CA ASP A 155 25.17 -5.73 5.56
C ASP A 155 24.05 -6.49 6.29
N LYS A 156 24.35 -7.70 6.81
CA LYS A 156 23.40 -8.47 7.62
C LYS A 156 23.00 -7.74 8.90
N ILE A 157 23.95 -7.11 9.61
CA ILE A 157 23.67 -6.32 10.82
C ILE A 157 22.76 -5.14 10.49
N LYS A 158 23.08 -4.37 9.45
CA LYS A 158 22.28 -3.21 9.03
C LYS A 158 20.85 -3.60 8.71
N LYS A 159 20.67 -4.70 7.97
CA LYS A 159 19.35 -5.26 7.64
C LYS A 159 18.60 -5.74 8.86
N GLU A 160 19.28 -6.35 9.83
CA GLU A 160 18.66 -6.80 11.06
C GLU A 160 18.17 -5.61 11.91
N ILE A 161 19.01 -4.59 12.12
CA ILE A 161 18.60 -3.34 12.79
C ILE A 161 17.40 -2.72 12.06
N PHE A 162 17.49 -2.54 10.74
CA PHE A 162 16.41 -2.01 9.92
C PHE A 162 15.10 -2.80 10.10
N SER A 163 15.18 -4.13 10.09
CA SER A 163 14.03 -5.02 10.20
C SER A 163 13.38 -4.93 11.59
N ARG A 164 14.17 -4.86 12.67
CA ARG A 164 13.65 -4.74 14.05
C ARG A 164 12.91 -3.42 14.27
N TYR A 165 13.47 -2.31 13.78
CA TYR A 165 12.82 -1.00 13.91
C TYR A 165 11.53 -0.87 13.09
N ASN A 166 11.42 -1.58 11.95
CA ASN A 166 10.24 -1.53 11.09
C ASN A 166 9.16 -2.60 11.40
N SER A 167 9.54 -3.76 11.96
CA SER A 167 8.62 -4.90 12.17
C SER A 167 7.61 -4.72 13.31
N GLY A 168 7.88 -3.80 14.26
CA GLY A 168 6.99 -3.48 15.37
C GLY A 168 5.90 -2.45 15.07
N ILE A 169 5.96 -1.75 13.93
CA ILE A 169 5.03 -0.66 13.62
C ILE A 169 3.72 -1.25 13.10
N THR A 170 2.64 -1.08 13.86
CA THR A 170 1.29 -1.37 13.40
C THR A 170 0.57 -0.05 13.16
N PRO A 171 0.32 0.37 11.90
CA PRO A 171 -0.42 1.58 11.57
C PRO A 171 -1.71 1.74 12.35
N LEU A 172 -2.05 2.96 12.75
CA LEU A 172 -3.40 3.27 13.20
C LEU A 172 -4.35 3.31 12.00
N LYS A 173 -5.57 2.80 12.21
CA LYS A 173 -6.68 2.98 11.27
C LYS A 173 -7.16 4.44 11.35
N LYS A 174 -7.72 4.96 10.26
CA LYS A 174 -8.27 6.32 10.24
C LYS A 174 -9.27 6.58 11.39
N ALA A 175 -10.17 5.63 11.66
CA ALA A 175 -11.11 5.73 12.77
C ALA A 175 -10.44 5.87 14.15
N GLU A 176 -9.27 5.24 14.36
CA GLU A 176 -8.51 5.36 15.62
C GLU A 176 -7.92 6.77 15.75
N ILE A 177 -7.38 7.33 14.65
CA ILE A 177 -6.86 8.71 14.61
C ILE A 177 -7.99 9.71 14.84
N ASP A 178 -9.12 9.55 14.14
CA ASP A 178 -10.28 10.44 14.28
C ASP A 178 -10.79 10.41 15.73
N ASN A 179 -10.86 9.23 16.37
CA ASN A 179 -11.32 9.14 17.75
C ASN A 179 -10.38 9.80 18.76
N ALA A 180 -9.07 9.77 18.52
CA ALA A 180 -8.12 10.54 19.30
C ALA A 180 -8.32 12.05 19.11
N ALA A 181 -8.40 12.50 17.85
CA ALA A 181 -8.54 13.92 17.51
C ALA A 181 -9.82 14.54 18.11
N TYR A 182 -10.93 13.81 18.07
CA TYR A 182 -12.23 14.25 18.60
C TYR A 182 -12.51 13.74 20.01
N LEU A 183 -11.49 13.37 20.80
CA LEU A 183 -11.68 12.83 22.15
C LEU A 183 -12.42 13.83 23.06
N ASN A 184 -12.02 15.11 23.00
CA ASN A 184 -12.57 16.19 23.81
C ASN A 184 -13.69 16.97 23.10
N ASP A 185 -14.11 16.51 21.92
CA ASP A 185 -15.18 17.15 21.15
C ASP A 185 -16.54 16.97 21.86
N PRO A 186 -17.27 18.06 22.20
CA PRO A 186 -18.54 17.98 22.93
C PRO A 186 -19.61 17.13 22.25
N ILE A 187 -19.68 17.16 20.91
CA ILE A 187 -20.64 16.37 20.13
C ILE A 187 -20.29 14.88 20.24
N THR A 188 -19.04 14.53 19.98
CA THR A 188 -18.54 13.15 20.10
C THR A 188 -18.76 12.60 21.50
N LYS A 189 -18.46 13.39 22.54
CA LYS A 189 -18.66 12.98 23.94
C LYS A 189 -20.12 12.70 24.23
N CYS A 190 -21.03 13.59 23.83
CA CYS A 190 -22.48 13.39 23.96
C CYS A 190 -22.95 12.05 23.36
N PHE A 191 -22.54 11.74 22.12
CA PHE A 191 -22.89 10.45 21.50
C PHE A 191 -22.22 9.26 22.18
N LYS A 192 -20.96 9.39 22.62
CA LYS A 192 -20.23 8.31 23.29
C LYS A 192 -20.91 7.93 24.61
N ASP A 193 -21.25 8.91 25.43
CA ASP A 193 -21.90 8.70 26.73
C ASP A 193 -23.27 8.04 26.56
N LEU A 194 -24.04 8.46 25.55
CA LEU A 194 -25.33 7.86 25.21
C LEU A 194 -25.20 6.41 24.75
N LEU A 195 -24.30 6.11 23.81
CA LEU A 195 -24.11 4.75 23.28
C LEU A 195 -23.50 3.80 24.32
N THR A 196 -22.79 4.33 25.31
CA THR A 196 -22.23 3.54 26.41
C THR A 196 -23.28 3.25 27.48
N SER A 197 -24.22 4.17 27.70
CA SER A 197 -25.34 3.97 28.63
C SER A 197 -26.46 3.10 28.05
N ASP A 198 -26.69 3.16 26.73
CA ASP A 198 -27.67 2.31 26.02
C ASP A 198 -26.97 1.40 25.00
N LEU A 199 -26.57 0.22 25.48
CA LEU A 199 -25.90 -0.79 24.65
C LEU A 199 -26.84 -1.38 23.59
N VAL A 200 -28.16 -1.37 23.81
CA VAL A 200 -29.14 -1.87 22.84
C VAL A 200 -29.19 -0.92 21.65
N LEU A 201 -29.25 0.37 21.90
CA LEU A 201 -29.15 1.41 20.87
C LEU A 201 -27.82 1.31 20.10
N ALA A 202 -26.71 1.06 20.79
CA ALA A 202 -25.42 0.88 20.14
C ALA A 202 -25.39 -0.32 19.19
N GLU A 203 -25.92 -1.47 19.62
CA GLU A 203 -25.95 -2.67 18.78
C GLU A 203 -26.88 -2.51 17.57
N LYS A 204 -28.07 -1.93 17.78
CA LYS A 204 -29.01 -1.62 16.70
C LYS A 204 -28.43 -0.65 15.68
N THR A 205 -27.79 0.42 16.14
CA THR A 205 -27.14 1.42 15.27
C THR A 205 -26.01 0.78 14.46
N TYR A 206 -25.22 -0.10 15.08
CA TYR A 206 -24.17 -0.84 14.37
C TYR A 206 -24.77 -1.75 13.30
N GLN A 207 -25.85 -2.48 13.61
CA GLN A 207 -26.53 -3.38 12.68
C GLN A 207 -27.13 -2.66 11.47
N LEU A 208 -27.76 -1.51 11.70
CA LEU A 208 -28.42 -0.75 10.63
C LEU A 208 -27.44 -0.09 9.67
N PHE A 209 -26.33 0.47 10.16
CA PHE A 209 -25.50 1.39 9.38
C PHE A 209 -24.09 0.89 9.06
N LEU A 210 -23.59 -0.12 9.78
CA LEU A 210 -22.22 -0.59 9.64
C LEU A 210 -22.16 -2.01 9.07
N LYS A 211 -20.99 -2.38 8.53
CA LYS A 211 -20.78 -3.71 7.95
C LYS A 211 -20.42 -4.69 9.07
N HIS A 212 -21.20 -5.74 9.21
CA HIS A 212 -20.86 -6.87 10.08
C HIS A 212 -19.60 -7.59 9.59
N THR A 213 -18.66 -7.78 10.50
CA THR A 213 -17.47 -8.61 10.32
C THR A 213 -17.43 -9.67 11.41
N LYS A 214 -17.04 -10.91 11.05
CA LYS A 214 -17.04 -12.08 11.95
C LYS A 214 -16.06 -11.99 13.14
N THR A 215 -15.32 -10.89 13.28
CA THR A 215 -14.19 -10.72 14.20
C THR A 215 -14.41 -9.62 15.25
N GLU A 216 -15.60 -9.03 15.37
CA GLU A 216 -15.82 -7.76 16.07
C GLU A 216 -16.97 -7.80 17.11
N ASP A 217 -16.90 -8.68 18.11
CA ASP A 217 -17.86 -8.69 19.23
C ASP A 217 -17.57 -7.66 20.32
N ASN A 218 -16.47 -6.90 20.21
CA ASN A 218 -16.12 -5.88 21.19
C ASN A 218 -16.98 -4.62 21.02
N ILE A 219 -17.85 -4.34 21.99
CA ILE A 219 -18.77 -3.20 21.95
C ILE A 219 -18.06 -1.84 21.91
N LYS A 220 -16.91 -1.69 22.59
CA LYS A 220 -16.11 -0.44 22.55
C LYS A 220 -15.66 -0.16 21.11
N PHE A 221 -15.30 -1.19 20.36
CA PHE A 221 -14.93 -1.06 18.96
C PHE A 221 -16.12 -0.71 18.05
N LYS A 222 -17.31 -1.27 18.33
CA LYS A 222 -18.55 -0.92 17.62
C LYS A 222 -18.90 0.55 17.81
N ILE A 223 -18.88 1.04 19.05
CA ILE A 223 -19.13 2.45 19.39
C ILE A 223 -18.15 3.37 18.66
N GLN A 224 -16.87 3.05 18.64
CA GLN A 224 -15.86 3.82 17.91
C GLN A 224 -16.17 3.97 16.41
N LYS A 225 -16.64 2.91 15.75
CA LYS A 225 -17.07 2.98 14.34
C LYS A 225 -18.34 3.80 14.16
N ILE A 226 -19.29 3.70 15.10
CA ILE A 226 -20.52 4.51 15.08
C ILE A 226 -20.17 5.99 15.18
N LEU A 227 -19.27 6.39 16.08
CA LEU A 227 -18.85 7.79 16.22
C LEU A 227 -18.26 8.35 14.92
N THR A 228 -17.38 7.60 14.24
CA THR A 228 -16.86 8.02 12.92
C THR A 228 -17.98 8.16 11.89
N PHE A 229 -18.96 7.25 11.89
CA PHE A 229 -20.12 7.33 11.01
C PHE A 229 -20.98 8.56 11.31
N VAL A 230 -21.27 8.83 12.59
CA VAL A 230 -22.08 9.97 13.06
C VAL A 230 -21.47 11.30 12.61
N ARG A 231 -20.17 11.53 12.85
CA ARG A 231 -19.49 12.78 12.43
C ARG A 231 -19.67 13.06 10.94
N LYS A 232 -19.55 12.02 10.12
CA LYS A 232 -19.76 12.10 8.68
C LYS A 232 -21.23 12.38 8.32
N GLN A 233 -22.20 11.82 9.03
CA GLN A 233 -23.63 12.02 8.74
C GLN A 233 -24.11 13.43 9.11
N LEU A 234 -23.55 14.03 10.14
CA LEU A 234 -23.90 15.39 10.57
C LEU A 234 -23.66 16.44 9.47
N ILE A 235 -22.64 16.23 8.65
CA ILE A 235 -22.23 17.17 7.59
C ILE A 235 -22.72 16.78 6.19
N LEU A 236 -23.25 15.57 6.00
CA LEU A 236 -23.48 15.03 4.65
C LEU A 236 -24.54 15.83 3.87
N SER A 237 -25.53 16.41 4.56
CA SER A 237 -26.53 17.32 3.98
C SER A 237 -25.99 18.71 3.65
N MET A 238 -24.73 19.01 3.99
CA MET A 238 -24.04 20.25 3.62
C MET A 238 -23.14 20.08 2.38
N LEU A 239 -22.95 18.84 1.92
CA LEU A 239 -22.07 18.49 0.82
C LEU A 239 -22.84 17.90 -0.36
N PRO A 240 -22.62 18.39 -1.59
CA PRO A 240 -23.13 17.71 -2.77
C PRO A 240 -22.58 16.28 -2.85
N ILE A 241 -23.45 15.31 -3.15
CA ILE A 241 -23.07 13.90 -3.22
C ILE A 241 -22.02 13.63 -4.30
N ARG A 242 -22.02 14.38 -5.41
CA ARG A 242 -20.91 14.32 -6.40
C ARG A 242 -19.55 14.65 -5.76
N SER A 243 -19.47 15.70 -4.95
CA SER A 243 -18.25 16.09 -4.24
C SER A 243 -17.85 15.02 -3.22
N TYR A 244 -18.83 14.49 -2.49
CA TYR A 244 -18.63 13.43 -1.51
C TYR A 244 -18.18 12.09 -2.14
N ALA A 245 -18.71 11.75 -3.31
CA ALA A 245 -18.36 10.55 -4.06
C ALA A 245 -16.96 10.66 -4.71
N SER A 246 -16.46 11.87 -4.92
CA SER A 246 -15.12 12.13 -5.48
C SER A 246 -14.00 11.93 -4.45
N SER A 247 -12.86 11.36 -4.88
CA SER A 247 -11.78 10.94 -3.97
C SER A 247 -10.85 12.07 -3.50
N GLN A 248 -10.82 13.23 -4.16
CA GLN A 248 -9.67 14.15 -4.08
C GLN A 248 -9.71 15.19 -2.93
N SER A 249 -10.85 15.39 -2.25
CA SER A 249 -10.97 16.39 -1.16
C SER A 249 -11.85 15.96 0.03
N ARG A 250 -12.23 14.68 0.10
CA ARG A 250 -13.25 14.19 1.04
C ARG A 250 -12.95 14.44 2.51
N THR A 251 -11.70 14.47 2.97
CA THR A 251 -11.43 14.54 4.43
C THR A 251 -11.40 15.97 4.95
N GLU A 252 -10.64 16.86 4.32
CA GLU A 252 -10.46 18.24 4.79
C GLU A 252 -11.75 19.08 4.73
N THR A 253 -12.56 18.92 3.68
CA THR A 253 -13.86 19.61 3.60
C THR A 253 -14.83 19.07 4.65
N ILE A 254 -14.75 17.77 4.96
CA ILE A 254 -15.55 17.13 6.00
C ILE A 254 -15.16 17.66 7.38
N ASP A 255 -13.86 17.73 7.67
CA ASP A 255 -13.36 18.19 8.97
C ASP A 255 -13.72 19.68 9.20
N LYS A 256 -13.53 20.55 8.21
CA LYS A 256 -13.93 21.97 8.30
C LYS A 256 -15.43 22.17 8.51
N LEU A 257 -16.25 21.39 7.80
CA LEU A 257 -17.70 21.45 7.99
C LEU A 257 -18.11 20.97 9.37
N TYR A 258 -17.43 19.96 9.88
CA TYR A 258 -17.67 19.46 11.23
C TYR A 258 -17.31 20.50 12.28
N GLU A 259 -16.15 21.15 12.16
CA GLU A 259 -15.74 22.28 13.02
C GLU A 259 -16.78 23.41 13.02
N LEU A 260 -17.31 23.78 11.85
CA LEU A 260 -18.36 24.80 11.76
C LEU A 260 -19.64 24.39 12.48
N ILE A 261 -20.07 23.12 12.37
CA ILE A 261 -21.24 22.61 13.12
C ILE A 261 -20.95 22.63 14.61
N ALA A 262 -19.77 22.18 15.02
CA ALA A 262 -19.36 22.13 16.44
C ALA A 262 -19.35 23.52 17.09
N LEU A 263 -19.01 24.58 16.33
CA LEU A 263 -19.02 25.96 16.82
C LEU A 263 -20.41 26.62 16.82
N SER A 264 -21.31 26.20 15.92
CA SER A 264 -22.57 26.90 15.67
C SER A 264 -23.81 26.26 16.30
N SER A 265 -23.69 25.05 16.84
CA SER A 265 -24.83 24.22 17.26
C SER A 265 -24.67 23.65 18.67
N ASP A 266 -25.78 23.51 19.40
CA ASP A 266 -25.77 22.83 20.69
C ASP A 266 -25.57 21.30 20.52
N PRO A 267 -24.57 20.69 21.18
CA PRO A 267 -24.28 19.26 21.06
C PRO A 267 -25.46 18.37 21.43
N LYS A 268 -26.22 18.72 22.48
CA LYS A 268 -27.35 17.88 22.95
C LYS A 268 -28.51 17.91 21.96
N ASP A 269 -28.81 19.06 21.37
CA ASP A 269 -29.82 19.18 20.32
C ASP A 269 -29.46 18.37 19.07
N LEU A 270 -28.19 18.45 18.62
CA LEU A 270 -27.70 17.64 17.51
C LEU A 270 -27.80 16.14 17.78
N CYS A 271 -27.40 15.70 18.98
CA CYS A 271 -27.56 14.32 19.43
C CYS A 271 -29.02 13.87 19.32
N LYS A 272 -29.96 14.63 19.90
CA LYS A 272 -31.39 14.31 19.86
C LYS A 272 -31.95 14.26 18.45
N LYS A 273 -31.63 15.24 17.60
CA LYS A 273 -32.08 15.26 16.20
C LYS A 273 -31.61 14.03 15.43
N LEU A 274 -30.34 13.64 15.59
CA LEU A 274 -29.81 12.48 14.88
C LEU A 274 -30.42 11.16 15.36
N LEU A 275 -30.61 10.98 16.68
CA LEU A 275 -31.27 9.79 17.23
C LEU A 275 -32.68 9.62 16.70
N LYS A 276 -33.44 10.72 16.69
CA LYS A 276 -34.77 10.72 16.11
C LYS A 276 -34.76 10.33 14.63
N ARG A 277 -33.69 10.61 13.87
CA ARG A 277 -33.54 10.13 12.48
C ARG A 277 -33.19 8.65 12.42
N PHE A 278 -32.39 8.14 13.36
CA PHE A 278 -32.11 6.70 13.46
C PHE A 278 -33.39 5.90 13.69
N GLU A 279 -34.27 6.36 14.58
CA GLU A 279 -35.59 5.76 14.82
C GLU A 279 -36.45 5.72 13.55
N LEU A 280 -36.43 6.78 12.73
CA LEU A 280 -37.15 6.81 11.44
C LEU A 280 -36.62 5.75 10.47
N VAL A 281 -35.29 5.66 10.36
CA VAL A 281 -34.66 4.65 9.49
C VAL A 281 -34.99 3.24 9.99
N GLU A 282 -35.00 3.02 11.32
CA GLU A 282 -35.39 1.73 11.92
C GLU A 282 -36.82 1.35 11.54
N LYS A 283 -37.79 2.27 11.67
CA LYS A 283 -39.20 2.03 11.28
C LYS A 283 -39.35 1.63 9.81
N VAL A 284 -38.64 2.34 8.91
CA VAL A 284 -38.65 2.03 7.47
C VAL A 284 -37.98 0.67 7.21
N ASN A 285 -36.88 0.37 7.91
CA ASN A 285 -36.17 -0.90 7.78
C ASN A 285 -37.01 -2.09 8.26
N SER A 286 -37.71 -1.98 9.39
CA SER A 286 -38.65 -3.01 9.86
C SER A 286 -39.80 -3.24 8.87
N THR A 287 -40.27 -2.17 8.19
CA THR A 287 -41.29 -2.30 7.14
C THR A 287 -40.76 -3.08 5.93
N LEU A 288 -39.50 -2.85 5.52
CA LEU A 288 -38.84 -3.63 4.46
C LEU A 288 -38.71 -5.12 4.84
N GLU A 289 -38.29 -5.41 6.08
CA GLU A 289 -38.11 -6.77 6.59
C GLU A 289 -39.44 -7.54 6.68
N SER A 290 -40.51 -6.89 7.16
CA SER A 290 -41.86 -7.49 7.21
C SER A 290 -42.39 -7.92 5.84
N ARG A 291 -41.81 -7.38 4.76
CA ARG A 291 -42.15 -7.65 3.37
C ARG A 291 -41.14 -8.55 2.66
N ALA A 292 -40.26 -9.19 3.42
CA ALA A 292 -39.19 -10.06 2.92
C ALA A 292 -38.21 -9.36 1.94
N ILE A 293 -38.14 -8.02 1.95
CA ILE A 293 -37.16 -7.27 1.18
C ILE A 293 -35.89 -7.16 2.02
N ARG A 294 -34.81 -7.82 1.60
CA ARG A 294 -33.51 -7.75 2.28
C ARG A 294 -32.90 -6.36 2.12
N SER A 295 -33.16 -5.50 3.10
CA SER A 295 -32.50 -4.21 3.25
C SER A 295 -31.03 -4.38 3.63
N ASN A 296 -30.23 -3.33 3.42
CA ASN A 296 -28.84 -3.32 3.84
C ASN A 296 -28.41 -1.90 4.25
N ARG A 297 -27.23 -1.80 4.86
CA ARG A 297 -26.68 -0.54 5.37
C ARG A 297 -26.66 0.64 4.39
N LEU A 298 -26.56 0.39 3.09
CA LEU A 298 -26.50 1.46 2.07
C LEU A 298 -27.87 2.11 1.85
N VAL A 299 -28.95 1.32 1.96
CA VAL A 299 -30.33 1.85 1.95
C VAL A 299 -30.52 2.74 3.17
N CYS A 300 -30.16 2.23 4.36
CA CYS A 300 -30.24 2.97 5.62
C CYS A 300 -29.42 4.27 5.58
N GLU A 301 -28.19 4.23 5.03
CA GLU A 301 -27.34 5.41 4.88
C GLU A 301 -27.97 6.48 3.97
N CYS A 302 -28.56 6.08 2.84
CA CYS A 302 -29.21 7.02 1.91
C CYS A 302 -30.51 7.59 2.50
N LEU A 303 -31.28 6.80 3.25
CA LEU A 303 -32.45 7.26 3.99
C LEU A 303 -32.09 8.32 5.03
N LEU A 304 -31.05 8.05 5.82
CA LEU A 304 -30.57 8.98 6.83
C LEU A 304 -30.16 10.33 6.23
N TRP A 305 -29.47 10.29 5.07
CA TRP A 305 -29.15 11.49 4.29
C TRP A 305 -30.40 12.22 3.81
N ALA A 306 -31.37 11.50 3.25
CA ALA A 306 -32.61 12.09 2.74
C ALA A 306 -33.41 12.77 3.86
N PHE A 307 -33.58 12.12 5.02
CA PHE A 307 -34.26 12.71 6.18
C PHE A 307 -33.56 13.97 6.69
N SER A 308 -32.22 14.00 6.67
CA SER A 308 -31.45 15.20 7.03
C SER A 308 -31.74 16.39 6.10
N ILE A 309 -31.99 16.13 4.82
CA ILE A 309 -32.36 17.17 3.84
C ILE A 309 -33.82 17.61 4.03
N LEU A 310 -34.75 16.67 4.20
CA LEU A 310 -36.17 16.99 4.38
C LEU A 310 -36.39 17.91 5.59
N GLU A 311 -35.72 17.64 6.71
CA GLU A 311 -35.77 18.52 7.88
C GLU A 311 -35.14 19.89 7.61
N LYS A 312 -34.08 19.95 6.78
CA LYS A 312 -33.39 21.21 6.43
C LYS A 312 -34.22 22.09 5.48
N GLU A 313 -35.02 21.48 4.61
CA GLU A 313 -35.99 22.16 3.75
C GLU A 313 -37.32 22.46 4.46
N ASN A 314 -37.37 22.32 5.80
CA ASN A 314 -38.52 22.59 6.66
C ASN A 314 -39.77 21.75 6.35
N ILE A 315 -39.61 20.52 5.84
CA ILE A 315 -40.73 19.58 5.70
C ILE A 315 -41.14 19.08 7.08
N ALA A 316 -42.44 19.09 7.38
CA ALA A 316 -42.93 18.66 8.67
C ALA A 316 -42.70 17.15 8.82
N ARG A 317 -42.23 16.75 10.00
CA ARG A 317 -41.87 15.35 10.27
C ARG A 317 -43.02 14.37 10.03
N ALA A 318 -44.26 14.78 10.33
CA ALA A 318 -45.45 13.97 10.10
C ALA A 318 -45.65 13.59 8.61
N ASP A 319 -45.15 14.40 7.67
CA ASP A 319 -45.34 14.18 6.24
C ASP A 319 -44.50 13.01 5.72
N PHE A 320 -43.34 12.75 6.34
CA PHE A 320 -42.45 11.64 5.97
C PHE A 320 -42.33 10.54 7.03
N GLU A 321 -42.80 10.77 8.26
CA GLU A 321 -43.00 9.76 9.30
C GLU A 321 -44.42 9.14 9.20
N ASN A 322 -44.84 8.75 7.99
CA ASN A 322 -46.11 8.05 7.77
C ASN A 322 -45.87 6.61 7.30
N ALA A 323 -46.63 5.68 7.89
CA ALA A 323 -46.65 4.28 7.49
C ALA A 323 -46.95 4.09 5.99
N ALA A 324 -47.87 4.87 5.42
CA ALA A 324 -48.21 4.80 3.99
C ALA A 324 -47.00 5.11 3.09
N LEU A 325 -46.26 6.18 3.40
CA LEU A 325 -45.05 6.53 2.64
C LEU A 325 -43.94 5.48 2.82
N SER A 326 -43.80 4.92 4.03
CA SER A 326 -42.84 3.83 4.30
C SER A 326 -43.18 2.57 3.49
N VAL A 327 -44.48 2.31 3.32
CA VAL A 327 -45.00 1.23 2.48
C VAL A 327 -44.66 1.47 1.01
N GLU A 328 -44.89 2.67 0.48
CA GLU A 328 -44.54 3.02 -0.90
C GLU A 328 -43.03 2.97 -1.15
N PHE A 329 -42.24 3.50 -0.21
CA PHE A 329 -40.78 3.45 -0.28
C PHE A 329 -40.27 2.01 -0.33
N SER A 330 -40.82 1.12 0.50
CA SER A 330 -40.38 -0.28 0.50
C SER A 330 -40.65 -0.98 -0.84
N GLN A 331 -41.77 -0.69 -1.52
CA GLN A 331 -42.04 -1.21 -2.85
C GLN A 331 -41.08 -0.64 -3.90
N TYR A 332 -40.79 0.66 -3.81
CA TYR A 332 -39.85 1.34 -4.69
C TYR A 332 -38.42 0.77 -4.56
N ILE A 333 -37.94 0.57 -3.32
CA ILE A 333 -36.64 -0.03 -3.06
C ILE A 333 -36.61 -1.50 -3.44
N GLY A 334 -37.69 -2.27 -3.23
CA GLY A 334 -37.77 -3.66 -3.67
C GLY A 334 -37.46 -3.83 -5.16
N LYS A 335 -37.96 -2.90 -6.00
CA LYS A 335 -37.68 -2.88 -7.45
C LYS A 335 -36.24 -2.46 -7.79
N ASN A 336 -35.61 -1.67 -6.93
CA ASN A 336 -34.28 -1.07 -7.16
C ASN A 336 -33.17 -1.65 -6.28
N ILE A 337 -33.41 -2.76 -5.57
CA ILE A 337 -32.51 -3.26 -4.52
C ILE A 337 -31.12 -3.62 -5.04
N ILE A 338 -31.02 -3.99 -6.33
CA ILE A 338 -29.77 -4.32 -7.02
C ILE A 338 -28.78 -3.13 -6.99
N ILE A 339 -29.27 -1.89 -7.08
CA ILE A 339 -28.45 -0.66 -7.01
C ILE A 339 -27.74 -0.55 -5.65
N PHE A 340 -28.34 -1.09 -4.60
CA PHE A 340 -27.80 -1.09 -3.24
C PHE A 340 -26.90 -2.28 -2.94
N ALA A 341 -26.44 -3.04 -3.95
CA ALA A 341 -25.44 -4.07 -3.75
C ALA A 341 -24.20 -3.51 -3.02
N GLN A 342 -23.72 -4.25 -2.01
CA GLN A 342 -22.57 -3.81 -1.21
C GLN A 342 -21.24 -3.92 -1.96
N GLU A 343 -21.21 -4.69 -3.05
CA GLU A 343 -20.05 -4.82 -3.90
C GLU A 343 -19.75 -3.51 -4.62
N GLY A 344 -18.47 -3.09 -4.62
CA GLY A 344 -18.08 -1.84 -5.24
C GLY A 344 -18.69 -0.58 -4.59
N SER A 345 -19.18 -0.66 -3.35
CA SER A 345 -19.83 0.47 -2.66
C SER A 345 -18.97 1.72 -2.50
N HIS A 346 -17.66 1.62 -2.71
CA HIS A 346 -16.71 2.71 -2.59
C HIS A 346 -16.45 3.45 -3.92
N PHE A 347 -16.97 2.96 -5.04
CA PHE A 347 -16.79 3.60 -6.33
C PHE A 347 -17.76 4.77 -6.51
N TYR A 348 -17.31 5.77 -7.26
CA TYR A 348 -18.04 7.01 -7.52
C TYR A 348 -19.43 6.76 -8.12
N SER A 349 -19.51 6.04 -9.25
CA SER A 349 -20.76 5.87 -10.01
C SER A 349 -21.85 5.14 -9.20
N PRO A 350 -21.59 3.95 -8.59
CA PRO A 350 -22.58 3.30 -7.73
C PRO A 350 -22.96 4.11 -6.49
N THR A 351 -22.06 4.97 -5.98
CA THR A 351 -22.39 5.85 -4.86
C THR A 351 -23.41 6.89 -5.30
N LEU A 352 -23.17 7.58 -6.41
CA LEU A 352 -24.08 8.62 -6.89
C LEU A 352 -25.46 8.05 -7.25
N GLU A 353 -25.50 6.89 -7.91
CA GLU A 353 -26.74 6.24 -8.34
C GLU A 353 -27.67 5.89 -7.16
N ARG A 354 -27.12 5.39 -6.04
CA ARG A 354 -27.90 5.06 -4.83
C ARG A 354 -28.58 6.29 -4.23
N TYR A 355 -27.82 7.37 -4.08
CA TYR A 355 -28.35 8.62 -3.51
C TYR A 355 -29.37 9.26 -4.46
N GLN A 356 -29.12 9.22 -5.76
CA GLN A 356 -30.08 9.68 -6.77
C GLN A 356 -31.39 8.89 -6.72
N THR A 357 -31.32 7.57 -6.56
CA THR A 357 -32.50 6.70 -6.47
C THR A 357 -33.40 7.10 -5.30
N VAL A 358 -32.81 7.28 -4.11
CA VAL A 358 -33.59 7.72 -2.93
C VAL A 358 -34.10 9.16 -3.08
N ALA A 359 -33.28 10.05 -3.63
CA ALA A 359 -33.68 11.43 -3.90
C ALA A 359 -34.87 11.53 -4.87
N ASN A 360 -34.90 10.74 -5.94
CA ASN A 360 -35.99 10.72 -6.91
C ASN A 360 -37.32 10.37 -6.24
N PHE A 361 -37.33 9.35 -5.38
CA PHE A 361 -38.53 8.95 -4.64
C PHE A 361 -39.10 10.09 -3.79
N PHE A 362 -38.27 10.72 -2.96
CA PHE A 362 -38.74 11.80 -2.08
C PHE A 362 -39.05 13.10 -2.84
N SER A 363 -38.36 13.35 -3.96
CA SER A 363 -38.68 14.49 -4.84
C SER A 363 -40.08 14.36 -5.43
N GLU A 364 -40.44 13.17 -5.91
CA GLU A 364 -41.76 12.88 -6.50
C GLU A 364 -42.88 12.96 -5.44
N LYS A 365 -42.64 12.44 -4.24
CA LYS A 365 -43.68 12.30 -3.22
C LYS A 365 -43.89 13.54 -2.35
N LEU A 366 -42.83 14.30 -2.08
CA LEU A 366 -42.85 15.44 -1.14
C LEU A 366 -42.55 16.78 -1.82
N ASN A 367 -42.37 16.79 -3.14
CA ASN A 367 -42.07 18.00 -3.92
C ASN A 367 -40.83 18.78 -3.42
N VAL A 368 -39.79 18.05 -2.99
CA VAL A 368 -38.52 18.62 -2.50
C VAL A 368 -37.45 18.53 -3.58
N ASN A 369 -36.71 19.61 -3.80
CA ASN A 369 -35.65 19.65 -4.80
C ASN A 369 -34.30 19.14 -4.26
N PHE A 370 -34.00 17.87 -4.49
CA PHE A 370 -32.73 17.26 -4.09
C PHE A 370 -31.54 17.61 -5.01
N ASN A 371 -31.74 18.28 -6.15
CA ASN A 371 -30.67 18.50 -7.12
C ASN A 371 -29.50 19.31 -6.54
N ASN A 372 -29.78 20.28 -5.66
CA ASN A 372 -28.74 21.06 -4.96
C ASN A 372 -27.82 20.18 -4.09
N TYR A 373 -28.35 19.07 -3.58
CA TYR A 373 -27.63 18.11 -2.76
C TYR A 373 -26.99 16.98 -3.57
N LEU A 374 -27.42 16.79 -4.83
CA LEU A 374 -26.85 15.81 -5.75
C LEU A 374 -25.71 16.40 -6.59
N GLY A 375 -25.84 17.62 -7.14
CA GLY A 375 -24.75 18.31 -7.85
C GLY A 375 -25.06 19.70 -8.42
N GLY A 376 -24.04 20.58 -8.47
CA GLY A 376 -23.99 21.80 -9.30
C GLY A 376 -23.55 23.10 -8.62
N GLY A 377 -23.75 23.23 -7.30
CA GLY A 377 -23.34 24.44 -6.56
C GLY A 377 -21.99 24.29 -5.88
N LYS A 378 -21.19 25.38 -5.85
CA LYS A 378 -20.16 25.52 -4.81
C LYS A 378 -20.85 25.33 -3.44
N PRO A 379 -20.17 24.77 -2.42
CA PRO A 379 -20.69 24.78 -1.06
C PRO A 379 -21.22 26.18 -0.74
N LYS A 380 -22.45 26.32 -0.25
CA LYS A 380 -22.96 27.59 0.31
C LYS A 380 -22.19 27.87 1.60
N ILE A 381 -20.91 28.24 1.47
CA ILE A 381 -20.08 28.66 2.57
C ILE A 381 -19.34 29.90 2.07
N ASN A 382 -19.82 31.06 2.53
CA ASN A 382 -19.02 32.28 2.51
C ASN A 382 -17.92 32.09 3.55
N ILE A 383 -16.82 31.45 3.15
CA ILE A 383 -15.60 31.48 3.94
C ILE A 383 -14.98 32.83 3.63
N ASN A 384 -15.27 33.84 4.46
CA ASN A 384 -14.42 35.01 4.53
C ASN A 384 -13.02 34.53 4.90
N ASN A 385 -12.15 34.39 3.90
CA ASN A 385 -10.71 34.31 4.11
C ASN A 385 -10.21 35.73 4.39
N GLN A 386 -10.62 36.30 5.52
CA GLN A 386 -9.93 37.42 6.14
C GLN A 386 -9.26 36.87 7.39
N ASP A 387 -7.97 36.59 7.26
CA ASP A 387 -6.94 37.28 8.04
C ASP A 387 -5.58 36.72 7.64
N ASP A 388 -4.82 37.53 6.90
CA ASP A 388 -3.36 37.48 6.87
C ASP A 388 -2.87 38.05 8.21
N THR A 389 -2.94 37.26 9.28
CA THR A 389 -1.99 37.46 10.38
C THR A 389 -0.64 36.91 9.94
N LEU A 390 0.42 37.57 10.36
CA LEU A 390 1.75 36.97 10.39
C LEU A 390 1.79 36.10 11.64
N VAL A 391 2.25 34.84 11.53
CA VAL A 391 2.56 34.02 12.71
C VAL A 391 3.55 34.83 13.53
N LYS A 392 3.11 35.38 14.66
CA LYS A 392 4.03 36.10 15.54
C LYS A 392 4.96 35.06 16.14
N VAL A 393 6.27 35.28 16.06
CA VAL A 393 7.28 34.37 16.63
C VAL A 393 6.99 34.06 18.10
N SER A 394 6.43 35.02 18.84
CA SER A 394 5.96 34.81 20.22
C SER A 394 4.89 33.72 20.35
N GLN A 395 3.99 33.55 19.38
CA GLN A 395 3.00 32.47 19.37
C GLN A 395 3.68 31.12 19.12
N LEU A 396 4.68 31.05 18.23
CA LEU A 396 5.46 29.84 18.02
C LEU A 396 6.24 29.45 19.28
N GLU A 397 6.90 30.39 19.95
CA GLU A 397 7.62 30.14 21.20
C GLU A 397 6.71 29.58 22.29
N THR A 398 5.48 30.09 22.42
CA THR A 398 4.50 29.55 23.39
C THR A 398 4.01 28.13 23.06
N LEU A 399 4.07 27.73 21.79
CA LEU A 399 3.64 26.41 21.34
C LEU A 399 4.77 25.37 21.35
N ARG A 400 6.04 25.81 21.45
CA ARG A 400 7.19 24.89 21.43
C ARG A 400 7.33 24.14 22.75
N THR A 401 7.46 22.82 22.63
CA THR A 401 7.87 21.98 23.75
C THR A 401 9.37 21.97 23.94
N THR A 402 9.81 21.96 25.20
CA THR A 402 11.21 21.66 25.54
C THR A 402 11.56 20.23 25.13
N LYS A 403 12.80 19.99 24.67
CA LYS A 403 13.29 18.65 24.28
C LYS A 403 14.22 18.06 25.35
N PRO A 404 13.70 17.35 26.37
CA PRO A 404 14.55 16.74 27.39
C PRO A 404 15.29 15.52 26.83
N ASP A 405 16.48 15.24 27.35
CA ASP A 405 17.19 14.02 26.97
C ASP A 405 16.44 12.77 27.46
N PRO A 406 16.42 11.69 26.68
CA PRO A 406 15.71 10.48 27.06
C PRO A 406 16.36 9.85 28.29
N GLN A 407 15.53 9.51 29.28
CA GLN A 407 15.95 8.80 30.48
C GLN A 407 15.97 7.29 30.21
N ARG A 408 16.84 6.57 30.93
CA ARG A 408 16.86 5.10 30.93
C ARG A 408 16.05 4.61 32.12
N VAL A 409 15.00 3.84 31.85
CA VAL A 409 14.11 3.28 32.88
C VAL A 409 14.02 1.77 32.65
N THR A 410 14.24 0.97 33.69
CA THR A 410 14.20 -0.49 33.56
C THR A 410 12.77 -1.00 33.38
N ILE A 411 12.62 -2.23 32.90
CA ILE A 411 11.30 -2.85 32.79
C ILE A 411 10.68 -3.03 34.18
N ASP A 412 11.46 -3.43 35.20
CA ASP A 412 10.93 -3.55 36.56
C ASP A 412 10.44 -2.21 37.13
N ASP A 413 11.12 -1.08 36.85
CA ASP A 413 10.64 0.24 37.27
C ASP A 413 9.27 0.58 36.65
N PHE A 414 9.07 0.25 35.37
CA PHE A 414 7.77 0.39 34.72
C PHE A 414 6.71 -0.49 35.37
N LEU A 415 7.01 -1.76 35.64
CA LEU A 415 6.08 -2.67 36.32
C LEU A 415 5.77 -2.22 37.74
N SER A 416 6.76 -1.69 38.47
CA SER A 416 6.59 -1.08 39.79
C SER A 416 5.63 0.11 39.76
N ARG A 417 5.74 0.99 38.74
CA ARG A 417 4.82 2.11 38.56
C ARG A 417 3.40 1.66 38.22
N ILE A 418 3.23 0.59 37.45
CA ILE A 418 1.93 -0.02 37.18
C ILE A 418 1.30 -0.53 38.49
N ARG A 419 2.05 -1.31 39.28
CA ARG A 419 1.61 -1.82 40.60
C ARG A 419 1.20 -0.69 41.55
N LYS A 420 1.93 0.42 41.54
CA LYS A 420 1.66 1.62 42.36
C LYS A 420 0.55 2.54 41.81
N LYS A 421 -0.12 2.17 40.71
CA LYS A 421 -1.13 2.99 40.03
C LYS A 421 -0.62 4.37 39.58
N ARG A 422 0.68 4.48 39.26
CA ARG A 422 1.35 5.72 38.80
C ARG A 422 1.66 5.73 37.30
N LEU A 423 1.12 4.76 36.55
CA LEU A 423 1.24 4.69 35.09
C LEU A 423 -0.14 4.44 34.47
N LEU A 424 -0.65 5.42 33.72
CA LEU A 424 -1.77 5.27 32.81
C LEU A 424 -1.25 4.70 31.48
N LEU A 425 -1.23 3.37 31.39
CA LEU A 425 -0.72 2.64 30.23
C LEU A 425 -1.61 2.81 28.98
N ARG A 426 -2.92 3.00 29.18
CA ARG A 426 -3.92 3.11 28.11
C ARG A 426 -4.79 4.34 28.32
N PRO A 427 -4.30 5.55 27.95
CA PRO A 427 -5.15 6.72 27.95
C PRO A 427 -6.26 6.66 26.89
N PRO A 428 -7.33 7.46 27.03
CA PRO A 428 -8.55 7.36 26.20
C PRO A 428 -8.40 7.58 24.70
N TYR A 429 -7.34 8.27 24.27
CA TYR A 429 -7.06 8.48 22.84
C TYR A 429 -6.31 7.30 22.20
N GLN A 430 -5.80 6.35 22.99
CA GLN A 430 -5.09 5.21 22.45
C GLN A 430 -6.03 4.15 21.87
N ARG A 431 -5.49 3.38 20.93
CA ARG A 431 -6.22 2.23 20.39
C ARG A 431 -6.22 1.03 21.34
N SER A 432 -7.13 0.11 21.05
CA SER A 432 -7.17 -1.21 21.69
C SER A 432 -5.91 -2.04 21.37
N GLU A 433 -5.68 -3.09 22.15
CA GLU A 433 -4.60 -4.03 21.91
C GLU A 433 -4.80 -4.81 20.59
N VAL A 434 -3.86 -4.67 19.66
CA VAL A 434 -3.93 -5.26 18.32
C VAL A 434 -2.69 -6.08 17.94
N ILE A 435 -1.68 -6.11 18.80
CA ILE A 435 -0.43 -6.82 18.52
C ILE A 435 -0.65 -8.33 18.45
N SER A 436 -0.07 -8.95 17.42
CA SER A 436 -0.07 -10.39 17.23
C SER A 436 1.07 -11.06 18.00
N ILE A 437 0.86 -12.29 18.47
CA ILE A 437 1.88 -13.08 19.18
C ILE A 437 3.25 -13.11 18.46
N PRO A 438 3.37 -13.29 17.13
CA PRO A 438 4.68 -13.25 16.47
C PRO A 438 5.40 -11.90 16.60
N LYS A 439 4.68 -10.78 16.48
CA LYS A 439 5.26 -9.43 16.65
C LYS A 439 5.66 -9.18 18.10
N ALA A 440 4.84 -9.60 19.05
CA ALA A 440 5.20 -9.54 20.48
C ALA A 440 6.43 -10.41 20.79
N SER A 441 6.52 -11.61 20.21
CA SER A 441 7.67 -12.50 20.36
C SER A 441 8.96 -11.88 19.81
N ALA A 442 8.90 -11.23 18.65
CA ALA A 442 10.04 -10.52 18.07
C ALA A 442 10.53 -9.34 18.94
N LEU A 443 9.62 -8.68 19.67
CA LEU A 443 9.97 -7.64 20.63
C LEU A 443 10.70 -8.22 21.85
N ILE A 444 10.18 -9.31 22.43
CA ILE A 444 10.82 -10.00 23.56
C ILE A 444 12.20 -10.53 23.14
N GLU A 445 12.31 -11.09 21.93
CA GLU A 445 13.59 -11.51 21.37
C GLU A 445 14.58 -10.34 21.29
N SER A 446 14.16 -9.14 20.87
CA SER A 446 15.03 -7.96 20.85
C SER A 446 15.52 -7.56 22.24
N ILE A 447 14.66 -7.67 23.27
CA ILE A 447 15.02 -7.41 24.67
C ILE A 447 16.08 -8.42 25.14
N LEU A 448 15.83 -9.71 24.91
CA LEU A 448 16.76 -10.78 25.24
C LEU A 448 18.09 -10.67 24.50
N LEU A 449 18.09 -10.07 23.31
CA LEU A 449 19.29 -9.81 22.51
C LEU A 449 20.00 -8.49 22.87
N GLY A 450 19.46 -7.69 23.79
CA GLY A 450 20.05 -6.40 24.18
C GLY A 450 19.90 -5.29 23.13
N ILE A 451 18.99 -5.45 22.16
CA ILE A 451 18.78 -4.45 21.11
C ILE A 451 17.91 -3.32 21.66
N GLN A 452 18.45 -2.10 21.66
CA GLN A 452 17.72 -0.91 22.08
C GLN A 452 16.41 -0.77 21.29
N LEU A 453 15.28 -0.68 22.00
CA LEU A 453 13.97 -0.42 21.41
C LEU A 453 13.81 1.08 21.13
N PRO A 454 12.88 1.48 20.23
CA PRO A 454 12.53 2.89 20.07
C PRO A 454 12.15 3.54 21.41
N PRO A 455 12.19 4.86 21.56
CA PRO A 455 11.80 5.50 22.82
C PRO A 455 10.31 5.31 23.11
N ILE A 456 9.95 5.26 24.39
CA ILE A 456 8.59 5.37 24.92
C ILE A 456 8.34 6.84 25.21
N PHE A 457 7.22 7.39 24.74
CA PHE A 457 6.86 8.77 25.00
C PHE A 457 5.81 8.81 26.10
N ILE A 458 6.08 9.58 27.15
CA ILE A 458 5.18 9.74 28.29
C ILE A 458 4.90 11.22 28.56
N PHE A 459 3.69 11.49 29.05
CA PHE A 459 3.32 12.76 29.62
C PHE A 459 3.30 12.64 31.15
N SER A 460 4.08 13.45 31.84
CA SER A 460 4.18 13.49 33.29
C SER A 460 3.22 14.54 33.82
N ARG A 461 2.10 14.08 34.38
CA ARG A 461 1.04 14.93 34.91
C ARG A 461 1.44 15.54 36.25
N ASN A 462 0.81 16.65 36.61
CA ASN A 462 1.05 17.34 37.88
C ASN A 462 0.68 16.50 39.12
N ASP A 463 -0.18 15.49 38.97
CA ASP A 463 -0.50 14.50 40.02
C ASP A 463 0.55 13.38 40.17
N GLY A 464 1.62 13.42 39.36
CA GLY A 464 2.71 12.46 39.39
C GLY A 464 2.40 11.12 38.72
N VAL A 465 1.31 11.03 37.95
CA VAL A 465 0.96 9.90 37.08
C VAL A 465 1.62 10.07 35.71
N TRP A 466 2.24 9.00 35.21
CA TRP A 466 2.76 8.93 33.86
C TRP A 466 1.70 8.44 32.89
N GLU A 467 1.41 9.22 31.85
CA GLU A 467 0.48 8.86 30.79
C GLU A 467 1.22 8.48 29.51
N VAL A 468 0.96 7.28 28.97
CA VAL A 468 1.68 6.77 27.81
C VAL A 468 1.15 7.36 26.50
N ILE A 469 1.94 8.21 25.85
CA ILE A 469 1.64 8.82 24.55
C ILE A 469 1.99 7.88 23.40
N ASP A 470 3.17 7.25 23.42
CA ASP A 470 3.55 6.25 22.42
C ASP A 470 4.38 5.14 23.07
N GLY A 471 4.26 3.93 22.52
CA GLY A 471 4.91 2.73 23.04
C GLY A 471 3.99 1.78 23.79
N GLN A 472 2.69 2.08 23.87
CA GLN A 472 1.69 1.22 24.52
C GLN A 472 1.79 -0.25 24.10
N GLN A 473 1.86 -0.56 22.80
CA GLN A 473 1.88 -1.96 22.34
C GLN A 473 3.16 -2.70 22.77
N ARG A 474 4.26 -1.97 22.96
CA ARG A 474 5.55 -2.53 23.43
C ARG A 474 5.46 -2.85 24.91
N LEU A 475 5.00 -1.89 25.71
CA LEU A 475 4.76 -2.08 27.13
C LEU A 475 3.71 -3.18 27.41
N LEU A 476 2.62 -3.23 26.64
CA LEU A 476 1.61 -4.30 26.74
C LEU A 476 2.19 -5.66 26.38
N SER A 477 3.07 -5.77 25.37
CA SER A 477 3.71 -7.05 25.02
C SER A 477 4.63 -7.55 26.12
N ILE A 478 5.40 -6.65 26.73
CA ILE A 478 6.26 -6.95 27.88
C ILE A 478 5.40 -7.42 29.05
N LEU A 479 4.38 -6.65 29.41
CA LEU A 479 3.44 -6.96 30.49
C LEU A 479 2.71 -8.29 30.25
N ALA A 480 2.27 -8.54 29.02
CA ALA A 480 1.60 -9.78 28.63
C ALA A 480 2.52 -10.99 28.77
N PHE A 481 3.80 -10.85 28.41
CA PHE A 481 4.77 -11.93 28.52
C PHE A 481 5.09 -12.23 30.00
N THR A 482 5.32 -11.20 30.82
CA THR A 482 5.58 -11.35 32.26
C THR A 482 4.34 -11.72 33.08
N GLY A 483 3.14 -11.60 32.50
CA GLY A 483 1.87 -11.97 33.13
C GLY A 483 1.31 -10.92 34.09
N GLY A 484 1.72 -9.65 33.95
CA GLY A 484 1.24 -8.55 34.78
C GLY A 484 -0.14 -8.02 34.36
N SER A 485 -0.83 -7.40 35.30
CA SER A 485 -2.07 -6.65 35.07
C SER A 485 -1.78 -5.15 34.92
N TYR A 486 -2.72 -4.41 34.33
CA TYR A 486 -2.71 -2.95 34.26
C TYR A 486 -4.09 -2.39 34.60
N ILE A 487 -4.16 -1.10 34.91
CA ILE A 487 -5.42 -0.41 35.16
C ILE A 487 -5.90 0.26 33.88
N ASP A 488 -7.17 0.04 33.52
CA ASP A 488 -7.80 0.69 32.38
C ASP A 488 -8.33 2.09 32.72
N GLU A 489 -8.89 2.76 31.70
CA GLU A 489 -9.44 4.12 31.82
C GLU A 489 -10.58 4.24 32.85
N GLU A 490 -11.26 3.14 33.16
CA GLU A 490 -12.39 3.07 34.08
C GLU A 490 -11.92 2.75 35.52
N GLY A 491 -10.60 2.62 35.72
CA GLY A 491 -10.02 2.26 37.01
C GLY A 491 -10.06 0.77 37.31
N ASN A 492 -10.45 -0.07 36.35
CA ASN A 492 -10.56 -1.51 36.51
C ASN A 492 -9.23 -2.20 36.21
N GLU A 493 -8.91 -3.24 36.99
CA GLU A 493 -7.76 -4.08 36.72
C GLU A 493 -8.05 -5.02 35.54
N GLN A 494 -7.18 -4.97 34.53
CA GLN A 494 -7.31 -5.71 33.28
C GLN A 494 -6.01 -6.42 32.95
N LYS A 495 -6.12 -7.52 32.20
CA LYS A 495 -4.98 -8.24 31.62
C LYS A 495 -4.85 -7.95 30.14
N SER A 496 -3.65 -8.17 29.60
CA SER A 496 -3.46 -8.15 28.15
C SER A 496 -4.26 -9.28 27.49
N LYS A 497 -4.69 -9.04 26.25
CA LYS A 497 -5.32 -10.04 25.40
C LYS A 497 -4.45 -11.29 25.20
N ASN A 498 -3.13 -11.12 25.19
CA ASN A 498 -2.16 -12.19 24.98
C ASN A 498 -1.49 -12.61 26.30
N ASP A 499 -2.18 -12.52 27.44
CA ASP A 499 -1.62 -12.84 28.76
C ASP A 499 -0.89 -14.20 28.76
N LYS A 500 0.36 -14.19 29.25
CA LYS A 500 1.26 -15.34 29.35
C LYS A 500 1.44 -16.12 28.04
N PHE A 501 1.56 -15.41 26.92
CA PHE A 501 1.82 -16.03 25.62
C PHE A 501 3.18 -16.75 25.57
N ALA A 502 3.24 -17.80 24.77
CA ALA A 502 4.50 -18.50 24.45
C ALA A 502 5.15 -17.88 23.21
N LEU A 503 6.49 -17.79 23.20
CA LEU A 503 7.24 -17.22 22.08
C LEU A 503 7.02 -18.02 20.79
N ARG A 504 6.88 -17.34 19.64
CA ARG A 504 6.66 -17.96 18.32
C ARG A 504 7.37 -17.18 17.21
N GLN A 505 7.85 -17.89 16.19
CA GLN A 505 8.45 -17.31 14.98
C GLN A 505 9.68 -16.45 15.29
N LEU A 506 10.50 -16.93 16.22
CA LEU A 506 11.77 -16.32 16.57
C LEU A 506 12.75 -16.50 15.40
N ARG A 507 13.57 -15.47 15.14
CA ARG A 507 14.51 -15.49 14.01
C ARG A 507 15.86 -16.05 14.42
N ILE A 508 16.29 -15.68 15.62
CA ILE A 508 17.65 -15.90 16.13
C ILE A 508 17.59 -16.90 17.28
N LEU A 509 16.82 -16.60 18.34
CA LEU A 509 16.75 -17.41 19.56
C LEU A 509 15.76 -18.58 19.42
N LYS A 510 15.96 -19.42 18.40
CA LYS A 510 15.01 -20.51 18.06
C LYS A 510 14.80 -21.51 19.20
N ASP A 511 15.81 -21.70 20.05
CA ASP A 511 15.74 -22.62 21.19
C ASP A 511 14.78 -22.15 22.29
N LEU A 512 14.45 -20.86 22.32
CA LEU A 512 13.47 -20.28 23.24
C LEU A 512 12.04 -20.29 22.67
N GLU A 513 11.83 -20.82 21.47
CA GLU A 513 10.48 -20.93 20.91
C GLU A 513 9.59 -21.81 21.78
N LYS A 514 8.30 -21.45 21.85
CA LYS A 514 7.25 -22.09 22.64
C LYS A 514 7.41 -21.97 24.17
N ASN A 515 8.52 -21.43 24.66
CA ASN A 515 8.67 -21.13 26.08
C ASN A 515 7.83 -19.92 26.50
N LYS A 516 7.36 -19.96 27.74
CA LYS A 516 6.72 -18.83 28.44
C LYS A 516 7.72 -18.20 29.40
N PHE A 517 7.41 -17.01 29.90
CA PHE A 517 8.24 -16.33 30.90
C PHE A 517 8.54 -17.21 32.13
N ASP A 518 7.52 -17.90 32.65
CA ASP A 518 7.65 -18.80 33.81
C ASP A 518 8.60 -20.00 33.56
N ALA A 519 8.91 -20.32 32.30
CA ALA A 519 9.81 -21.41 31.92
C ALA A 519 11.27 -20.95 31.72
N PHE A 520 11.54 -19.65 31.81
CA PHE A 520 12.89 -19.11 31.71
C PHE A 520 13.66 -19.32 33.02
N ASP A 521 14.98 -19.46 32.90
CA ASP A 521 15.86 -19.41 34.06
C ASP A 521 15.91 -17.98 34.64
N VAL A 522 16.44 -17.86 35.86
CA VAL A 522 16.51 -16.58 36.58
C VAL A 522 17.31 -15.55 35.78
N ASN A 523 18.40 -15.96 35.13
CA ASN A 523 19.24 -15.06 34.34
C ASN A 523 18.49 -14.44 33.14
N LEU A 524 17.69 -15.22 32.41
CA LEU A 524 16.88 -14.71 31.29
C LEU A 524 15.73 -13.83 31.77
N GLN A 525 15.15 -14.15 32.93
CA GLN A 525 14.11 -13.31 33.55
C GLN A 525 14.69 -11.95 33.97
N ASP A 526 15.83 -11.95 34.67
CA ASP A 526 16.52 -10.73 35.11
C ASP A 526 16.96 -9.89 33.92
N LYS A 527 17.44 -10.53 32.84
CA LYS A 527 17.78 -9.84 31.59
C LYS A 527 16.59 -9.06 31.00
N ILE A 528 15.37 -9.57 31.16
CA ILE A 528 14.16 -8.84 30.75
C ILE A 528 13.90 -7.70 31.73
N TYR A 529 13.87 -7.97 33.03
CA TYR A 529 13.54 -6.94 34.04
C TYR A 529 14.52 -5.76 34.05
N ASP A 530 15.80 -6.02 33.89
CA ASP A 530 16.88 -5.03 33.92
C ASP A 530 17.05 -4.29 32.59
N PHE A 531 16.36 -4.71 31.54
CA PHE A 531 16.50 -4.10 30.23
C PHE A 531 16.11 -2.60 30.26
N PRO A 532 17.01 -1.68 29.87
CA PRO A 532 16.73 -0.25 29.94
C PRO A 532 15.91 0.22 28.74
N LEU A 533 14.69 0.65 28.98
CA LEU A 533 13.84 1.36 28.02
C LEU A 533 14.22 2.84 27.99
N LEU A 534 14.31 3.43 26.80
CA LEU A 534 14.46 4.87 26.64
C LEU A 534 13.10 5.54 26.80
N VAL A 535 13.01 6.52 27.68
CA VAL A 535 11.78 7.25 27.99
C VAL A 535 11.99 8.73 27.71
N VAL A 536 11.17 9.27 26.81
CA VAL A 536 11.07 10.71 26.58
C VAL A 536 9.91 11.22 27.41
N GLU A 537 10.23 11.93 28.50
CA GLU A 537 9.26 12.48 29.44
C GLU A 537 8.93 13.92 29.08
N ILE A 538 7.65 14.23 28.86
CA ILE A 538 7.15 15.59 28.66
C ILE A 538 6.42 15.99 29.92
N GLU A 539 6.94 16.97 30.64
CA GLU A 539 6.41 17.36 31.94
C GLU A 539 5.39 18.49 31.82
N GLU A 540 4.20 18.28 32.40
CA GLU A 540 3.08 19.25 32.41
C GLU A 540 3.49 20.56 33.09
N ARG A 541 4.26 20.50 34.18
CA ARG A 541 4.75 21.69 34.90
C ARG A 541 5.61 22.60 34.03
N ILE A 542 6.34 22.05 33.07
CA ILE A 542 7.22 22.79 32.14
C ILE A 542 6.43 23.22 30.90
N ASN A 543 5.47 22.38 30.47
CA ASN A 543 4.72 22.57 29.23
C ASN A 543 3.20 22.54 29.50
N PRO A 544 2.63 23.54 30.20
CA PRO A 544 1.23 23.49 30.65
C PRO A 544 0.20 23.55 29.52
N GLN A 545 0.57 24.05 28.34
CA GLN A 545 -0.28 24.09 27.15
C GLN A 545 -0.16 22.83 26.28
N PHE A 546 0.75 21.91 26.62
CA PHE A 546 0.97 20.71 25.82
C PHE A 546 -0.22 19.76 25.87
N GLN A 547 -0.67 19.32 24.69
CA GLN A 547 -1.76 18.36 24.54
C GLN A 547 -1.19 16.98 24.16
N PRO A 548 -1.26 15.96 25.03
CA PRO A 548 -0.74 14.62 24.75
C PRO A 548 -1.33 13.99 23.48
N VAL A 549 -2.60 14.29 23.20
CA VAL A 549 -3.34 13.84 22.01
C VAL A 549 -2.69 14.34 20.72
N ASP A 550 -2.22 15.59 20.67
CA ASP A 550 -1.60 16.15 19.46
C ASP A 550 -0.29 15.42 19.15
N LEU A 551 0.56 15.20 20.16
CA LEU A 551 1.79 14.43 19.95
C LEU A 551 1.49 12.98 19.54
N PHE A 552 0.49 12.34 20.15
CA PHE A 552 0.05 11.01 19.75
C PHE A 552 -0.33 10.97 18.27
N ILE A 553 -1.12 11.93 17.80
CA ILE A 553 -1.50 12.06 16.39
C ILE A 553 -0.27 12.33 15.53
N ARG A 554 0.63 13.24 15.91
CA ARG A 554 1.83 13.55 15.11
C ARG A 554 2.75 12.35 14.92
N LEU A 555 2.94 11.56 15.97
CA LEU A 555 3.73 10.32 15.92
C LEU A 555 3.05 9.23 15.07
N ASN A 556 1.71 9.14 15.10
CA ASN A 556 0.97 8.02 14.53
C ASN A 556 0.21 8.31 13.23
N ASN A 557 0.06 9.56 12.82
CA ASN A 557 -0.73 9.94 11.65
C ASN A 557 0.01 9.67 10.34
N LYS A 558 -0.70 9.11 9.34
CA LYS A 558 -0.15 8.67 8.05
C LYS A 558 1.13 7.83 8.20
N PRO A 559 1.08 6.69 8.90
CA PRO A 559 2.22 5.78 8.95
C PRO A 559 2.43 5.24 7.52
N PHE A 560 3.65 5.33 7.01
CA PHE A 560 4.05 4.70 5.75
C PHE A 560 4.82 3.43 6.10
N PRO A 561 4.18 2.33 6.56
CA PRO A 561 4.90 1.10 6.85
C PRO A 561 5.45 0.50 5.55
N ILE A 562 6.50 -0.31 5.67
CA ILE A 562 6.94 -1.18 4.58
C ILE A 562 5.79 -2.15 4.27
N LEU A 563 5.40 -2.26 3.00
CA LEU A 563 4.34 -3.18 2.61
C LEU A 563 4.85 -4.63 2.68
N GLU A 564 4.10 -5.49 3.35
CA GLU A 564 4.41 -6.92 3.39
C GLU A 564 4.22 -7.55 2.00
N ASN A 565 5.11 -8.47 1.64
CA ASN A 565 5.11 -9.16 0.35
C ASN A 565 5.10 -8.20 -0.86
N SER A 566 5.79 -7.07 -0.74
CA SER A 566 6.09 -6.15 -1.84
C SER A 566 7.60 -6.03 -2.05
N PHE A 567 7.99 -5.37 -3.14
CA PHE A 567 9.40 -5.14 -3.41
C PHE A 567 10.10 -4.29 -2.34
N GLU A 568 9.38 -3.41 -1.62
CA GLU A 568 9.94 -2.65 -0.50
C GLU A 568 10.50 -3.57 0.59
N MET A 569 9.78 -4.66 0.89
CA MET A 569 10.18 -5.66 1.88
C MET A 569 11.27 -6.57 1.33
N TRP A 570 11.12 -7.04 0.09
CA TRP A 570 12.10 -7.93 -0.53
C TRP A 570 13.46 -7.25 -0.70
N ASN A 571 13.48 -6.00 -1.12
CA ASN A 571 14.69 -5.17 -1.23
C ASN A 571 15.49 -5.11 0.08
N ALA A 572 14.81 -5.22 1.22
CA ALA A 572 15.44 -5.19 2.53
C ALA A 572 16.04 -6.53 2.96
N TRP A 573 15.41 -7.66 2.62
CA TRP A 573 15.74 -8.98 3.22
C TRP A 573 16.34 -9.99 2.24
N VAL A 574 16.14 -9.80 0.95
CA VAL A 574 16.66 -10.70 -0.08
C VAL A 574 18.16 -10.45 -0.29
N LYS A 575 18.88 -11.47 -0.77
CA LYS A 575 20.31 -11.34 -1.09
C LYS A 575 20.54 -10.17 -2.06
N LYS A 576 21.56 -9.35 -1.78
CA LYS A 576 21.85 -8.12 -2.53
C LYS A 576 22.01 -8.37 -4.03
N GLU A 577 22.77 -9.39 -4.42
CA GLU A 577 22.99 -9.77 -5.83
C GLU A 577 21.67 -9.97 -6.60
N LEU A 578 20.69 -10.63 -5.98
CA LEU A 578 19.40 -10.90 -6.62
C LEU A 578 18.57 -9.64 -6.77
N ILE A 579 18.62 -8.75 -5.78
CA ILE A 579 17.96 -7.44 -5.82
C ILE A 579 18.58 -6.55 -6.88
N ASP A 580 19.91 -6.54 -6.99
CA ASP A 580 20.64 -5.78 -8.00
C ASP A 580 20.32 -6.29 -9.41
N ASP A 581 20.23 -7.61 -9.62
CA ASP A 581 19.79 -8.23 -10.88
C ASP A 581 18.38 -7.74 -11.27
N ILE A 582 17.43 -7.75 -10.33
CA ILE A 582 16.05 -7.30 -10.58
C ILE A 582 16.00 -5.80 -10.90
N LYS A 583 16.64 -4.96 -10.07
CA LYS A 583 16.67 -3.50 -10.27
C LYS A 583 17.30 -3.13 -11.60
N LYS A 584 18.42 -3.75 -11.94
CA LYS A 584 19.14 -3.53 -13.20
C LYS A 584 18.29 -3.89 -14.41
N ASN A 585 17.51 -4.97 -14.34
CA ASN A 585 16.68 -5.38 -15.45
C ASN A 585 15.39 -4.56 -15.56
N ALA A 586 14.75 -4.22 -14.43
CA ALA A 586 13.59 -3.34 -14.41
C ALA A 586 13.94 -1.94 -14.93
N SER A 587 15.10 -1.39 -14.57
CA SER A 587 15.51 -0.04 -14.98
C SER A 587 15.75 0.11 -16.49
N LYS A 588 16.22 -0.95 -17.18
CA LYS A 588 16.41 -0.97 -18.64
C LYS A 588 15.15 -0.60 -19.42
N HIS A 589 13.97 -0.95 -18.90
CA HIS A 589 12.70 -0.81 -19.60
C HIS A 589 11.79 0.28 -19.01
N LYS A 590 12.23 0.96 -17.94
CA LYS A 590 11.42 1.92 -17.16
C LYS A 590 10.91 3.12 -17.96
N SER A 591 11.51 3.43 -19.13
CA SER A 591 11.09 4.55 -19.99
C SER A 591 9.72 4.35 -20.66
N TRP A 592 9.33 3.10 -20.91
CA TRP A 592 8.06 2.77 -21.59
C TRP A 592 7.29 1.62 -20.93
N PHE A 593 7.96 0.70 -20.22
CA PHE A 593 7.38 -0.44 -19.52
C PHE A 593 7.41 -0.21 -18.00
N TYR A 594 6.38 0.46 -17.49
CA TYR A 594 6.29 0.89 -16.09
C TYR A 594 4.84 0.88 -15.58
N ILE A 595 4.68 0.79 -14.26
CA ILE A 595 3.44 1.08 -13.51
C ILE A 595 3.33 2.58 -13.24
N THR A 596 4.41 3.18 -12.74
CA THR A 596 4.54 4.62 -12.46
C THR A 596 5.76 5.20 -13.16
N ILE A 597 5.60 6.38 -13.79
CA ILE A 597 6.74 7.15 -14.30
C ILE A 597 7.40 7.81 -13.11
N SER A 598 8.66 7.49 -12.88
CA SER A 598 9.49 8.28 -11.99
C SER A 598 10.11 9.41 -12.80
N SER A 599 9.38 10.51 -12.95
CA SER A 599 9.94 11.73 -13.54
C SER A 599 10.76 12.44 -12.46
N SER A 600 11.99 12.82 -12.80
CA SER A 600 13.04 13.36 -11.92
C SER A 600 12.60 14.31 -10.79
N LYS A 601 13.28 14.15 -9.63
CA LYS A 601 13.35 15.00 -8.40
C LYS A 601 12.09 15.19 -7.56
N ASN A 602 10.88 15.18 -8.11
CA ASN A 602 9.63 15.41 -7.35
C ASN A 602 8.70 14.19 -7.28
N ASP A 603 9.28 13.00 -7.36
CA ASP A 603 8.50 11.77 -7.40
C ASP A 603 8.02 11.36 -6.01
N TYR A 604 6.77 11.70 -5.72
CA TYR A 604 6.10 11.37 -4.49
C TYR A 604 5.33 10.05 -4.67
N GLY A 605 5.73 9.01 -3.95
CA GLY A 605 4.94 7.79 -3.86
C GLY A 605 5.34 6.65 -4.79
N ASP A 606 6.51 6.71 -5.45
CA ASP A 606 7.12 5.52 -6.05
C ASP A 606 7.52 4.55 -4.95
N ARG A 607 6.73 3.48 -4.80
CA ARG A 607 6.96 2.42 -3.80
C ARG A 607 7.77 1.24 -4.38
N MET A 608 8.63 1.51 -5.38
CA MET A 608 9.35 0.48 -6.14
C MET A 608 8.39 -0.44 -6.92
N GLN A 609 7.33 0.16 -7.47
CA GLN A 609 6.25 -0.59 -8.11
C GLN A 609 6.70 -1.21 -9.44
N ASN A 610 7.71 -0.61 -10.09
CA ASN A 610 8.26 -1.11 -11.35
C ASN A 610 9.12 -2.35 -11.11
N GLU A 611 9.93 -2.36 -10.06
CA GLU A 611 10.70 -3.50 -9.60
C GLU A 611 9.79 -4.61 -9.07
N GLU A 612 8.70 -4.25 -8.38
CA GLU A 612 7.66 -5.21 -7.99
C GLU A 612 7.04 -5.85 -9.23
N LEU A 613 6.67 -5.06 -10.25
CA LEU A 613 6.07 -5.59 -11.48
C LEU A 613 7.00 -6.61 -12.13
N TYR A 614 8.27 -6.24 -12.30
CA TYR A 614 9.26 -7.11 -12.90
C TYR A 614 9.41 -8.42 -12.13
N THR A 615 9.53 -8.33 -10.80
CA THR A 615 9.63 -9.52 -9.93
C THR A 615 8.43 -10.45 -10.05
N LEU A 616 7.22 -9.87 -10.15
CA LEU A 616 5.99 -10.65 -10.28
C LEU A 616 5.89 -11.35 -11.65
N LEU A 617 6.42 -10.75 -12.73
CA LEU A 617 6.52 -11.42 -14.02
C LEU A 617 7.52 -12.59 -13.99
N VAL A 618 8.67 -12.40 -13.35
CA VAL A 618 9.66 -13.49 -13.16
C VAL A 618 9.07 -14.64 -12.35
N TYR A 619 8.31 -14.32 -11.31
CA TYR A 619 7.59 -15.31 -10.51
C TYR A 619 6.56 -16.11 -11.33
N LEU A 620 5.78 -15.44 -12.18
CA LEU A 620 4.82 -16.11 -13.06
C LEU A 620 5.53 -17.07 -14.04
N ASP A 621 6.68 -16.66 -14.58
CA ASP A 621 7.48 -17.50 -15.49
C ASP A 621 8.12 -18.69 -14.79
N TYR A 622 8.71 -18.47 -13.62
CA TYR A 622 9.29 -19.54 -12.79
C TYR A 622 8.30 -20.68 -12.52
N HIS A 623 7.05 -20.34 -12.20
CA HIS A 623 6.03 -21.35 -11.96
C HIS A 623 5.55 -22.06 -13.23
N LYS A 624 5.58 -21.37 -14.37
CA LYS A 624 5.24 -21.95 -15.67
C LYS A 624 6.28 -22.99 -16.11
N THR A 625 7.57 -22.72 -15.86
CA THR A 625 8.69 -23.59 -16.27
C THR A 625 8.94 -24.77 -15.32
N SER A 626 8.71 -24.60 -14.01
CA SER A 626 9.03 -25.60 -12.97
C SER A 626 8.08 -26.82 -12.88
N GLY A 627 7.23 -27.06 -13.89
CA GLY A 627 6.57 -28.37 -14.08
C GLY A 627 5.48 -28.82 -13.10
N LYS A 628 4.95 -27.95 -12.21
CA LYS A 628 3.84 -28.30 -11.28
C LYS A 628 2.49 -27.64 -11.59
N GLY A 629 2.14 -27.56 -12.88
CA GLY A 629 0.80 -27.21 -13.35
C GLY A 629 0.77 -26.01 -14.28
N LYS A 630 -0.29 -25.95 -15.10
CA LYS A 630 -0.62 -24.81 -15.97
C LYS A 630 -0.44 -23.48 -15.21
N SER A 631 0.05 -22.43 -15.86
CA SER A 631 0.18 -21.06 -15.30
C SER A 631 -1.11 -20.52 -14.65
N THR A 632 -2.26 -21.17 -14.90
CA THR A 632 -3.55 -21.03 -14.22
C THR A 632 -3.55 -21.38 -12.71
N GLY A 633 -2.49 -22.04 -12.22
CA GLY A 633 -2.32 -22.39 -10.80
C GLY A 633 -2.06 -21.17 -9.92
N VAL A 634 -1.37 -20.15 -10.45
CA VAL A 634 -0.83 -19.02 -9.67
C VAL A 634 -1.48 -17.69 -10.03
N LEU A 635 -1.81 -17.48 -11.31
CA LEU A 635 -2.59 -16.34 -11.77
C LEU A 635 -4.09 -16.67 -11.70
N ASN A 636 -4.84 -15.89 -10.93
CA ASN A 636 -6.29 -15.99 -10.84
C ASN A 636 -6.96 -14.95 -11.74
N ILE A 637 -7.51 -15.43 -12.86
CA ILE A 637 -8.36 -14.67 -13.76
C ILE A 637 -9.81 -14.82 -13.28
N HIS A 638 -10.49 -13.70 -13.07
CA HIS A 638 -11.85 -13.65 -12.54
C HIS A 638 -12.58 -12.42 -13.07
N ILE A 639 -13.92 -12.44 -13.00
CA ILE A 639 -14.73 -11.29 -13.40
C ILE A 639 -15.01 -10.43 -12.17
N LYS A 640 -14.90 -9.12 -12.37
CA LYS A 640 -15.29 -8.11 -11.38
C LYS A 640 -15.85 -6.89 -12.09
N ASN A 641 -17.01 -6.40 -11.64
CA ASN A 641 -17.71 -5.27 -12.27
C ASN A 641 -17.87 -5.45 -13.80
N ASN A 642 -18.36 -6.62 -14.25
CA ASN A 642 -18.48 -6.97 -15.67
C ASN A 642 -17.19 -6.76 -16.48
N SER A 643 -16.01 -6.98 -15.89
CA SER A 643 -14.74 -6.94 -16.60
C SER A 643 -13.86 -8.11 -16.21
N VAL A 644 -13.03 -8.60 -17.13
CA VAL A 644 -12.05 -9.66 -16.87
C VAL A 644 -10.85 -9.03 -16.17
N ASN A 645 -10.55 -9.52 -14.96
CA ASN A 645 -9.47 -9.04 -14.12
C ASN A 645 -8.53 -10.20 -13.76
N ALA A 646 -7.30 -9.86 -13.41
CA ALA A 646 -6.28 -10.84 -13.05
C ALA A 646 -5.52 -10.43 -11.81
N ARG A 647 -5.21 -11.39 -10.95
CA ARG A 647 -4.38 -11.18 -9.76
C ARG A 647 -3.56 -12.42 -9.44
N ILE A 648 -2.42 -12.22 -8.81
CA ILE A 648 -1.66 -13.32 -8.20
C ILE A 648 -2.44 -13.81 -6.97
N LYS A 649 -2.60 -15.14 -6.83
CA LYS A 649 -3.41 -15.75 -5.76
C LYS A 649 -2.86 -15.43 -4.37
N ASP A 650 -1.57 -15.66 -4.15
CA ASP A 650 -0.91 -15.41 -2.87
C ASP A 650 0.49 -14.83 -3.07
N LYS A 651 0.68 -13.57 -2.65
CA LYS A 651 2.01 -12.92 -2.74
C LYS A 651 3.03 -13.51 -1.77
N ARG A 652 2.61 -14.27 -0.74
CA ARG A 652 3.54 -14.95 0.18
C ARG A 652 4.37 -16.01 -0.55
N ASP A 653 3.84 -16.59 -1.62
CA ASP A 653 4.57 -17.57 -2.42
C ASP A 653 5.71 -16.92 -3.22
N VAL A 654 5.56 -15.65 -3.61
CA VAL A 654 6.66 -14.86 -4.19
C VAL A 654 7.78 -14.66 -3.16
N THR A 655 7.41 -14.31 -1.93
CA THR A 655 8.39 -14.19 -0.83
C THR A 655 9.12 -15.51 -0.57
N LYS A 656 8.42 -16.65 -0.60
CA LYS A 656 9.04 -17.98 -0.47
C LYS A 656 10.00 -18.28 -1.63
N LEU A 657 9.63 -17.93 -2.87
CA LEU A 657 10.51 -18.11 -4.03
C LEU A 657 11.79 -17.26 -3.91
N LEU A 658 11.68 -15.99 -3.55
CA LEU A 658 12.85 -15.13 -3.40
C LEU A 658 13.76 -15.60 -2.26
N HIS A 659 13.17 -16.15 -1.20
CA HIS A 659 13.93 -16.81 -0.13
C HIS A 659 14.66 -18.06 -0.65
N SER A 660 13.97 -18.96 -1.36
CA SER A 660 14.58 -20.18 -1.90
C SER A 660 15.69 -19.84 -2.90
N ALA A 661 15.48 -18.86 -3.78
CA ALA A 661 16.48 -18.36 -4.71
C ALA A 661 17.69 -17.70 -4.00
N SER A 662 17.52 -17.21 -2.78
CA SER A 662 18.61 -16.64 -1.99
C SER A 662 19.42 -17.70 -1.23
N THR A 663 18.83 -18.87 -0.92
CA THR A 663 19.50 -19.94 -0.15
C THR A 663 19.91 -21.16 -0.97
N ASN A 664 19.31 -21.38 -2.14
CA ASN A 664 19.48 -22.60 -2.93
C ASN A 664 19.94 -22.26 -4.35
N VAL A 665 21.09 -22.83 -4.74
CA VAL A 665 21.75 -22.58 -6.02
C VAL A 665 20.89 -22.99 -7.23
N GLU A 666 20.17 -24.10 -7.15
CA GLU A 666 19.29 -24.56 -8.23
C GLU A 666 18.08 -23.62 -8.38
N SER A 667 17.48 -23.22 -7.25
CA SER A 667 16.40 -22.23 -7.26
C SER A 667 16.85 -20.89 -7.86
N LEU A 668 18.08 -20.44 -7.54
CA LEU A 668 18.67 -19.24 -8.12
C LEU A 668 18.88 -19.39 -9.63
N ARG A 669 19.32 -20.57 -10.09
CA ARG A 669 19.53 -20.86 -11.51
C ARG A 669 18.22 -20.78 -12.29
N SER A 670 17.18 -21.47 -11.84
CA SER A 670 15.85 -21.43 -12.46
C SER A 670 15.23 -20.02 -12.39
N PHE A 671 15.48 -19.26 -11.32
CA PHE A 671 15.05 -17.86 -11.23
C PHE A 671 15.74 -16.98 -12.29
N ARG A 672 17.06 -17.12 -12.45
CA ARG A 672 17.82 -16.40 -13.49
C ARG A 672 17.44 -16.82 -14.91
N GLU A 673 17.03 -18.06 -15.11
CA GLU A 673 16.44 -18.52 -16.38
C GLU A 673 15.10 -17.83 -16.65
N SER A 674 14.25 -17.74 -15.64
CA SER A 674 12.97 -17.03 -15.72
C SER A 674 13.14 -15.53 -16.03
N ILE A 675 14.20 -14.90 -15.50
CA ILE A 675 14.59 -13.53 -15.90
C ILE A 675 14.82 -13.44 -17.42
N LYS A 676 15.54 -14.41 -18.01
CA LYS A 676 15.81 -14.40 -19.46
C LYS A 676 14.53 -14.55 -20.29
N HIS A 677 13.58 -15.37 -19.85
CA HIS A 677 12.29 -15.51 -20.51
C HIS A 677 11.46 -14.22 -20.43
N VAL A 678 11.45 -13.55 -19.28
CA VAL A 678 10.79 -12.24 -19.12
C VAL A 678 11.42 -11.19 -20.04
N GLU A 679 12.76 -11.15 -20.15
CA GLU A 679 13.43 -10.26 -21.11
C GLU A 679 13.06 -10.58 -22.58
N SER A 680 12.97 -11.87 -22.92
CA SER A 680 12.51 -12.31 -24.25
C SER A 680 11.08 -11.85 -24.53
N PHE A 681 10.18 -12.00 -23.55
CA PHE A 681 8.81 -11.48 -23.61
C PHE A 681 8.78 -9.96 -23.84
N ILE A 682 9.53 -9.18 -23.06
CA ILE A 682 9.59 -7.71 -23.22
C ILE A 682 10.13 -7.33 -24.60
N LYS A 683 11.14 -8.05 -25.10
CA LYS A 683 11.68 -7.86 -26.45
C LYS A 683 10.63 -8.13 -27.53
N ASN A 684 9.87 -9.21 -27.42
CA ASN A 684 8.79 -9.54 -28.35
C ASN A 684 7.67 -8.50 -28.30
N LEU A 685 7.29 -8.05 -27.10
CA LEU A 685 6.31 -6.98 -26.93
C LEU A 685 6.79 -5.68 -27.61
N ARG A 686 8.04 -5.29 -27.42
CA ARG A 686 8.62 -4.12 -28.10
C ARG A 686 8.48 -4.21 -29.62
N LEU A 687 8.74 -5.37 -30.21
CA LEU A 687 8.59 -5.57 -31.67
C LEU A 687 7.13 -5.48 -32.12
N ILE A 688 6.20 -6.04 -31.33
CA ILE A 688 4.77 -6.01 -31.62
C ILE A 688 4.24 -4.58 -31.58
N LEU A 689 4.73 -3.75 -30.66
CA LEU A 689 4.29 -2.36 -30.53
C LEU A 689 4.77 -1.46 -31.69
N LEU A 690 5.94 -1.76 -32.27
CA LEU A 690 6.54 -1.03 -33.39
C LEU A 690 5.89 -1.45 -34.73
N ASP A 691 4.86 -0.71 -35.15
CA ASP A 691 4.10 -0.93 -36.39
C ASP A 691 4.31 0.14 -37.47
N ARG A 692 5.14 1.15 -37.23
CA ARG A 692 5.51 2.18 -38.19
C ARG A 692 6.92 2.70 -37.94
N ASP A 693 7.45 3.41 -38.93
CA ASP A 693 8.72 4.11 -38.81
C ASP A 693 8.62 5.24 -37.78
N ILE A 694 9.73 5.50 -37.09
CA ILE A 694 9.85 6.53 -36.06
C ILE A 694 10.82 7.57 -36.59
N ASP A 695 10.31 8.77 -36.87
CA ASP A 695 11.03 9.77 -37.65
C ASP A 695 12.23 10.40 -36.91
N GLU A 696 12.30 10.35 -35.56
CA GLU A 696 13.48 10.73 -34.75
C GLU A 696 13.33 10.35 -33.25
N GLY A 697 14.41 9.93 -32.56
CA GLY A 697 14.45 9.61 -31.11
C GLY A 697 14.60 8.10 -30.75
N ASP A 698 14.69 7.74 -29.47
CA ASP A 698 14.88 6.33 -29.01
C ASP A 698 13.62 5.44 -29.15
N GLY A 699 12.53 6.02 -29.67
CA GLY A 699 11.22 5.40 -29.86
C GLY A 699 10.46 5.07 -28.58
N THR A 700 10.93 5.48 -27.40
CA THR A 700 10.30 5.10 -26.12
C THR A 700 8.98 5.81 -25.84
N ASP A 701 8.84 7.08 -26.24
CA ASP A 701 7.56 7.77 -26.15
C ASP A 701 6.52 7.11 -27.07
N PHE A 702 6.92 6.70 -28.27
CA PHE A 702 6.07 5.93 -29.17
C PHE A 702 5.61 4.60 -28.54
N LEU A 703 6.55 3.81 -28.01
CA LEU A 703 6.24 2.56 -27.31
C LEU A 703 5.30 2.77 -26.11
N ARG A 704 5.49 3.89 -25.39
CA ARG A 704 4.65 4.26 -24.24
C ARG A 704 3.21 4.51 -24.68
N GLU A 705 3.01 5.28 -25.74
CA GLU A 705 1.68 5.59 -26.27
C GLU A 705 0.99 4.36 -26.87
N GLU A 706 1.71 3.52 -27.60
CA GLU A 706 1.13 2.28 -28.14
C GLU A 706 0.74 1.30 -27.03
N LEU A 707 1.54 1.18 -25.97
CA LEU A 707 1.17 0.39 -24.80
C LEU A 707 -0.03 0.99 -24.05
N ASN A 708 -0.09 2.33 -23.94
CA ASN A 708 -1.24 3.04 -23.36
C ASN A 708 -2.51 2.79 -24.17
N SER A 709 -2.44 2.78 -25.50
CA SER A 709 -3.57 2.49 -26.39
C SER A 709 -4.17 1.11 -26.11
N ILE A 710 -3.32 0.10 -25.89
CA ILE A 710 -3.77 -1.26 -25.53
C ILE A 710 -4.47 -1.26 -24.16
N PHE A 711 -3.92 -0.58 -23.16
CA PHE A 711 -4.47 -0.57 -21.80
C PHE A 711 -5.71 0.32 -21.61
N ASP A 712 -5.79 1.43 -22.36
CA ASP A 712 -6.97 2.28 -22.39
C ASP A 712 -8.16 1.50 -22.96
N ALA A 713 -7.90 0.65 -23.96
CA ALA A 713 -8.88 -0.24 -24.57
C ALA A 713 -10.09 0.52 -25.14
N GLY A 714 -9.82 1.69 -25.74
CA GLY A 714 -10.82 2.55 -26.41
C GLY A 714 -11.77 3.28 -25.45
N ARG A 715 -11.42 3.42 -24.17
CA ARG A 715 -12.24 4.12 -23.17
C ARG A 715 -12.03 5.63 -23.17
N ASN A 716 -10.96 6.12 -23.82
CA ASN A 716 -10.60 7.54 -23.92
C ASN A 716 -10.58 8.22 -22.55
N LEU A 717 -9.94 7.57 -21.57
CA LEU A 717 -9.89 8.11 -20.21
C LEU A 717 -9.02 9.38 -20.17
N PRO A 718 -9.44 10.44 -19.47
CA PRO A 718 -8.66 11.68 -19.37
C PRO A 718 -7.31 11.48 -18.68
N VAL A 719 -7.19 10.45 -17.83
CA VAL A 719 -5.94 10.01 -17.21
C VAL A 719 -5.91 8.49 -17.17
N LEU A 720 -4.99 7.88 -17.92
CA LEU A 720 -4.78 6.43 -17.89
C LEU A 720 -3.90 6.04 -16.70
N VAL A 721 -4.37 5.10 -15.89
CA VAL A 721 -3.57 4.50 -14.81
C VAL A 721 -3.24 3.07 -15.18
N ARG A 722 -1.95 2.78 -15.33
CA ARG A 722 -1.45 1.43 -15.60
C ARG A 722 -1.54 0.57 -14.36
N ARG A 723 -2.04 -0.66 -14.48
CA ARG A 723 -2.20 -1.59 -13.35
C ARG A 723 -1.41 -2.86 -13.60
N PHE A 724 -0.91 -3.46 -12.52
CA PHE A 724 -0.19 -4.74 -12.60
C PHE A 724 -0.94 -5.82 -13.38
N GLN A 725 -2.26 -5.90 -13.22
CA GLN A 725 -3.08 -6.91 -13.92
C GLN A 725 -2.97 -6.82 -15.44
N ASP A 726 -2.80 -5.62 -16.00
CA ASP A 726 -2.75 -5.43 -17.45
C ASP A 726 -1.44 -6.05 -18.00
N PHE A 727 -0.35 -5.90 -17.25
CA PHE A 727 0.93 -6.55 -17.55
C PHE A 727 0.91 -8.07 -17.33
N TYR A 728 0.23 -8.55 -16.28
CA TYR A 728 0.07 -9.99 -16.08
C TYR A 728 -0.64 -10.64 -17.27
N MET A 729 -1.65 -9.95 -17.80
CA MET A 729 -2.42 -10.42 -18.94
C MET A 729 -1.59 -10.37 -20.22
N LEU A 730 -0.83 -9.30 -20.48
CA LEU A 730 0.13 -9.27 -21.59
C LEU A 730 1.12 -10.42 -21.53
N TRP A 731 1.72 -10.65 -20.37
CA TRP A 731 2.66 -11.76 -20.18
C TRP A 731 1.97 -13.12 -20.36
N TYR A 732 0.77 -13.30 -19.82
CA TYR A 732 0.01 -14.54 -19.93
C TYR A 732 -0.36 -14.89 -21.38
N ILE A 733 -0.60 -13.87 -22.21
CA ILE A 733 -0.91 -14.01 -23.64
C ILE A 733 0.37 -14.28 -24.45
N LEU A 734 1.44 -13.52 -24.20
CA LEU A 734 2.62 -13.48 -25.09
C LEU A 734 3.81 -14.31 -24.62
N SER A 735 3.80 -14.86 -23.40
CA SER A 735 4.95 -15.61 -22.85
C SER A 735 5.29 -16.90 -23.60
N ASP A 736 4.35 -17.45 -24.38
CA ASP A 736 4.56 -18.63 -25.24
C ASP A 736 5.07 -18.25 -26.65
N LEU A 737 5.06 -16.95 -26.98
CA LEU A 737 5.37 -16.45 -28.32
C LEU A 737 6.88 -16.42 -28.56
N ASN A 738 7.33 -17.05 -29.64
CA ASN A 738 8.72 -16.97 -30.06
C ASN A 738 9.02 -15.66 -30.81
N TYR A 739 10.31 -15.30 -30.89
CA TYR A 739 10.77 -14.07 -31.56
C TYR A 739 10.41 -13.97 -33.05
N HIS A 740 10.53 -15.06 -33.81
CA HIS A 740 10.21 -15.09 -35.23
C HIS A 740 8.71 -14.90 -35.47
N MET A 741 7.84 -15.58 -34.72
CA MET A 741 6.39 -15.35 -34.80
C MET A 741 6.02 -13.91 -34.47
N ALA A 742 6.61 -13.34 -33.42
CA ALA A 742 6.45 -11.93 -33.09
C ALA A 742 6.88 -11.02 -34.25
N LYS A 743 8.03 -11.31 -34.89
CA LYS A 743 8.56 -10.50 -36.00
C LYS A 743 7.67 -10.53 -37.25
N TYR A 744 7.22 -11.71 -37.68
CA TYR A 744 6.48 -11.86 -38.94
C TYR A 744 5.00 -11.49 -38.81
N HIS A 745 4.40 -11.68 -37.63
CA HIS A 745 2.97 -11.46 -37.41
C HIS A 745 2.67 -10.29 -36.46
N ARG A 746 3.63 -9.37 -36.24
CA ARG A 746 3.51 -8.28 -35.26
C ARG A 746 2.22 -7.46 -35.38
N GLU A 747 1.81 -7.09 -36.59
CA GLU A 747 0.62 -6.26 -36.83
C GLU A 747 -0.66 -6.99 -36.44
N GLU A 748 -0.80 -8.25 -36.87
CA GLU A 748 -1.97 -9.08 -36.55
C GLU A 748 -2.02 -9.40 -35.05
N ILE A 749 -0.87 -9.70 -34.43
CA ILE A 749 -0.78 -9.91 -32.99
C ILE A 749 -1.21 -8.63 -32.24
N LYS A 750 -0.73 -7.45 -32.66
CA LYS A 750 -1.09 -6.16 -32.06
C LYS A 750 -2.59 -5.90 -32.16
N LYS A 751 -3.19 -6.17 -33.32
CA LYS A 751 -4.64 -6.02 -33.55
C LYS A 751 -5.44 -6.93 -32.61
N ARG A 752 -5.13 -8.23 -32.56
CA ARG A 752 -5.82 -9.20 -31.69
C ARG A 752 -5.65 -8.88 -30.21
N LEU A 753 -4.48 -8.38 -29.81
CA LEU A 753 -4.25 -7.88 -28.44
C LEU A 753 -5.19 -6.71 -28.11
N LYS A 754 -5.30 -5.71 -29.00
CA LYS A 754 -6.23 -4.57 -28.79
C LYS A 754 -7.67 -5.06 -28.65
N GLU A 755 -8.12 -5.95 -29.55
CA GLU A 755 -9.47 -6.54 -29.48
C GLU A 755 -9.74 -7.29 -28.17
N LEU A 756 -8.78 -8.09 -27.71
CA LEU A 756 -8.90 -8.84 -26.46
C LEU A 756 -8.97 -7.91 -25.25
N PHE A 757 -8.14 -6.86 -25.20
CA PHE A 757 -8.17 -5.88 -24.11
C PHE A 757 -9.48 -5.07 -24.11
N ILE A 758 -10.02 -4.71 -25.28
CA ILE A 758 -11.35 -4.09 -25.41
C ILE A 758 -12.42 -5.00 -24.81
N TYR A 759 -12.43 -6.27 -25.21
CA TYR A 759 -13.39 -7.25 -24.67
C TYR A 759 -13.24 -7.44 -23.16
N MET A 760 -12.01 -7.52 -22.64
CA MET A 760 -11.76 -7.70 -21.21
C MET A 760 -12.28 -6.52 -20.37
N LYS A 761 -12.15 -5.28 -20.87
CA LYS A 761 -12.59 -4.08 -20.14
C LYS A 761 -14.07 -3.79 -20.31
N ASN A 762 -14.62 -4.07 -21.49
CA ASN A 762 -15.99 -3.72 -21.88
C ASN A 762 -16.67 -4.90 -22.60
N PRO A 763 -16.96 -6.02 -21.91
CA PRO A 763 -17.66 -7.13 -22.52
C PRO A 763 -19.11 -6.73 -22.83
N SER A 764 -19.62 -7.19 -23.98
CA SER A 764 -20.95 -6.82 -24.50
C SER A 764 -22.13 -7.42 -23.74
N LYS A 765 -21.88 -8.35 -22.80
CA LYS A 765 -22.90 -9.14 -22.09
C LYS A 765 -22.62 -9.12 -20.59
N SER A 766 -23.67 -9.28 -19.77
CA SER A 766 -23.60 -9.23 -18.30
C SER A 766 -23.41 -10.59 -17.62
N ASP A 767 -23.56 -11.71 -18.35
CA ASP A 767 -23.43 -13.06 -17.78
C ASP A 767 -21.96 -13.48 -17.63
N PHE A 768 -21.59 -13.88 -16.40
CA PHE A 768 -20.24 -14.29 -16.04
C PHE A 768 -19.68 -15.45 -16.88
N GLU A 769 -20.47 -16.50 -17.11
CA GLU A 769 -20.00 -17.68 -17.85
C GLU A 769 -19.76 -17.32 -19.33
N ILE A 770 -20.63 -16.50 -19.89
CA ILE A 770 -20.52 -16.04 -21.28
C ILE A 770 -19.30 -15.13 -21.45
N ILE A 771 -19.07 -14.21 -20.51
CA ILE A 771 -17.89 -13.33 -20.55
C ILE A 771 -16.61 -14.17 -20.53
N MET A 772 -16.49 -15.12 -19.59
CA MET A 772 -15.31 -15.98 -19.50
C MET A 772 -15.13 -16.87 -20.72
N LYS A 773 -16.22 -17.43 -21.26
CA LYS A 773 -16.18 -18.23 -22.49
C LYS A 773 -15.64 -17.42 -23.66
N GLY A 774 -16.19 -16.24 -23.92
CA GLY A 774 -15.73 -15.38 -25.00
C GLY A 774 -14.29 -14.86 -24.80
N PHE A 775 -13.86 -14.66 -23.55
CA PHE A 775 -12.46 -14.36 -23.24
C PHE A 775 -11.54 -15.54 -23.60
N ASN A 776 -11.90 -16.76 -23.18
CA ASN A 776 -11.11 -17.96 -23.44
C ASN A 776 -11.05 -18.28 -24.93
N GLU A 777 -12.15 -18.14 -25.68
CA GLU A 777 -12.18 -18.35 -27.13
C GLU A 777 -11.18 -17.44 -27.85
N ARG A 778 -11.19 -16.14 -27.53
CA ARG A 778 -10.24 -15.16 -28.12
C ARG A 778 -8.80 -15.44 -27.70
N LEU A 779 -8.59 -15.84 -26.46
CA LEU A 779 -7.25 -16.20 -25.97
C LEU A 779 -6.72 -17.44 -26.69
N GLU A 780 -7.52 -18.49 -26.83
CA GLU A 780 -7.13 -19.72 -27.52
C GLU A 780 -6.81 -19.44 -28.98
N ILE A 781 -7.58 -18.59 -29.67
CA ILE A 781 -7.27 -18.16 -31.06
C ILE A 781 -5.88 -17.51 -31.16
N ILE A 782 -5.49 -16.65 -30.21
CA ILE A 782 -4.15 -16.05 -30.21
C ILE A 782 -3.09 -17.13 -29.92
N LYS A 783 -3.36 -18.04 -28.96
CA LYS A 783 -2.40 -19.07 -28.58
C LYS A 783 -2.24 -20.17 -29.63
N SER A 784 -3.28 -20.52 -30.38
CA SER A 784 -3.24 -21.53 -31.44
C SER A 784 -2.54 -21.01 -32.67
N ASP A 785 -2.93 -19.82 -33.15
CA ASP A 785 -2.50 -19.30 -34.45
C ASP A 785 -1.02 -18.91 -34.44
N PHE A 786 -0.47 -18.65 -33.26
CA PHE A 786 0.94 -18.29 -33.10
C PHE A 786 1.80 -19.35 -32.39
N LYS A 787 1.29 -20.58 -32.28
CA LYS A 787 2.05 -21.72 -31.74
C LYS A 787 3.00 -22.30 -32.79
N ILE A 788 4.19 -22.71 -32.36
CA ILE A 788 5.08 -23.52 -33.20
C ILE A 788 4.61 -24.98 -33.18
N GLU A 789 4.52 -25.61 -34.34
CA GLU A 789 4.35 -27.06 -34.42
C GLU A 789 5.66 -27.79 -34.07
N ASP A 790 5.56 -28.86 -33.28
CA ASP A 790 6.72 -29.71 -33.00
C ASP A 790 7.17 -30.41 -34.29
N ARG A 791 8.48 -30.43 -34.57
CA ARG A 791 9.04 -31.22 -35.68
C ARG A 791 8.96 -32.72 -35.34
N ARG A 792 7.94 -33.39 -35.88
CA ARG A 792 7.65 -34.82 -35.71
C ARG A 792 7.89 -35.62 -36.99
N LEU A 793 7.83 -34.97 -38.15
CA LEU A 793 7.94 -35.61 -39.45
C LEU A 793 9.38 -36.07 -39.72
N ARG A 794 9.52 -37.37 -40.00
CA ARG A 794 10.76 -37.98 -40.50
C ARG A 794 10.46 -38.63 -41.85
N LEU A 795 11.00 -38.07 -42.92
CA LEU A 795 10.79 -38.58 -44.26
C LEU A 795 11.49 -39.93 -44.45
N THR A 796 10.76 -40.91 -44.94
CA THR A 796 11.29 -42.19 -45.44
C THR A 796 12.05 -41.98 -46.76
N GLU A 797 12.86 -42.96 -47.15
CA GLU A 797 13.63 -42.91 -48.40
C GLU A 797 12.74 -42.87 -49.66
N GLU A 798 11.56 -43.49 -49.61
CA GLU A 798 10.59 -43.46 -50.71
C GLU A 798 9.95 -42.08 -50.85
N GLU A 799 9.60 -41.43 -49.73
CA GLU A 799 9.03 -40.08 -49.71
C GLU A 799 10.03 -39.04 -50.22
N LYS A 800 11.32 -39.15 -49.86
CA LYS A 800 12.37 -38.26 -50.40
C LYS A 800 12.49 -38.37 -51.92
N LYS A 801 12.48 -39.60 -52.45
CA LYS A 801 12.52 -39.85 -53.91
C LYS A 801 11.30 -39.29 -54.61
N LEU A 802 10.12 -39.48 -54.03
CA LEU A 802 8.87 -38.95 -54.55
C LEU A 802 8.90 -37.42 -54.59
N LEU A 803 9.37 -36.78 -53.51
CA LEU A 803 9.43 -35.33 -53.35
C LEU A 803 10.38 -34.67 -54.36
N ILE A 804 11.53 -35.30 -54.65
CA ILE A 804 12.46 -34.86 -55.71
C ILE A 804 11.78 -34.96 -57.10
N LYS A 805 11.07 -36.06 -57.35
CA LYS A 805 10.36 -36.26 -58.63
C LYS A 805 9.20 -35.28 -58.82
N THR A 806 8.41 -35.03 -57.78
CA THR A 806 7.30 -34.04 -57.82
C THR A 806 7.81 -32.62 -58.02
N GLN A 807 9.04 -32.31 -57.59
CA GLN A 807 9.73 -31.06 -57.88
C GLN A 807 10.38 -31.01 -59.28
N GLY A 808 10.16 -32.02 -60.13
CA GLY A 808 10.73 -32.08 -61.47
C GLY A 808 12.25 -32.23 -61.49
N ASN A 809 12.83 -32.89 -60.47
CA ASN A 809 14.29 -33.02 -60.29
C ASN A 809 15.02 -31.67 -60.29
N ARG A 810 14.39 -30.62 -59.74
CA ARG A 810 15.01 -29.30 -59.62
C ARG A 810 15.04 -28.83 -58.17
N CYS A 811 16.16 -28.24 -57.80
CA CYS A 811 16.37 -27.56 -56.53
C CYS A 811 15.36 -26.41 -56.41
N ALA A 812 14.55 -26.41 -55.35
CA ALA A 812 13.51 -25.41 -55.17
C ALA A 812 14.04 -23.97 -54.98
N LEU A 813 15.32 -23.81 -54.61
CA LEU A 813 15.93 -22.49 -54.39
C LEU A 813 16.71 -21.95 -55.58
N THR A 814 17.29 -22.81 -56.42
CA THR A 814 18.20 -22.40 -57.50
C THR A 814 17.75 -22.82 -58.89
N GLY A 815 16.74 -23.69 -59.01
CA GLY A 815 16.29 -24.28 -60.28
C GLY A 815 17.27 -25.27 -60.92
N ALA A 816 18.46 -25.44 -60.33
CA ALA A 816 19.46 -26.41 -60.76
C ALA A 816 18.95 -27.84 -60.59
N VAL A 817 19.43 -28.75 -61.44
CA VAL A 817 19.00 -30.15 -61.43
C VAL A 817 19.48 -30.83 -60.14
N ILE A 818 18.64 -31.66 -59.54
CA ILE A 818 18.94 -32.48 -58.35
C ILE A 818 18.57 -33.94 -58.61
N TYR A 819 19.38 -34.87 -58.13
CA TYR A 819 19.14 -36.30 -58.20
C TYR A 819 19.27 -36.98 -56.85
N TYR A 820 18.62 -38.14 -56.74
CA TYR A 820 18.73 -38.99 -55.56
C TYR A 820 20.15 -39.57 -55.49
N GLY A 821 20.99 -39.02 -54.61
CA GLY A 821 22.43 -39.30 -54.50
C GLY A 821 23.28 -38.04 -54.28
N ASP A 822 22.74 -36.87 -54.59
CA ASP A 822 23.39 -35.58 -54.33
C ASP A 822 23.34 -35.22 -52.82
N ASP A 823 24.20 -34.29 -52.37
CA ASP A 823 24.14 -33.72 -51.01
C ASP A 823 22.94 -32.76 -50.89
N LEU A 824 21.77 -33.33 -50.58
CA LEU A 824 20.49 -32.65 -50.52
C LEU A 824 20.01 -32.42 -49.09
N HIS A 825 19.45 -31.24 -48.84
CA HIS A 825 18.73 -30.90 -47.63
C HIS A 825 17.23 -30.85 -47.91
N PHE A 826 16.45 -31.48 -47.03
CA PHE A 826 14.98 -31.43 -47.02
C PHE A 826 14.54 -30.51 -45.89
N ASP A 827 14.09 -29.32 -46.25
CA ASP A 827 13.77 -28.27 -45.31
C ASP A 827 12.38 -27.70 -45.58
N HIS A 828 11.79 -27.03 -44.59
CA HIS A 828 10.45 -26.50 -44.74
C HIS A 828 10.42 -25.34 -45.77
N ILE A 829 9.34 -25.27 -46.56
CA ILE A 829 9.07 -24.18 -47.49
C ILE A 829 8.82 -22.90 -46.68
N LYS A 830 7.79 -22.94 -45.82
CA LYS A 830 7.58 -21.98 -44.74
C LYS A 830 8.20 -22.53 -43.45
N PRO A 831 9.22 -21.88 -42.85
CA PRO A 831 9.86 -22.39 -41.64
C PRO A 831 8.86 -22.59 -40.48
N LEU A 832 9.02 -23.68 -39.71
CA LEU A 832 8.21 -23.93 -38.50
C LEU A 832 8.26 -22.74 -37.52
N ALA A 833 9.42 -22.08 -37.41
CA ALA A 833 9.62 -20.92 -36.53
C ALA A 833 8.70 -19.72 -36.86
N VAL A 834 8.13 -19.65 -38.07
CA VAL A 834 7.19 -18.60 -38.52
C VAL A 834 5.77 -19.13 -38.77
N GLY A 835 5.45 -20.32 -38.25
CA GLY A 835 4.13 -20.95 -38.34
C GLY A 835 3.90 -21.68 -39.66
N GLY A 836 4.94 -22.32 -40.19
CA GLY A 836 4.77 -23.39 -41.20
C GLY A 836 4.32 -24.68 -40.53
N SER A 837 3.59 -25.52 -41.26
CA SER A 837 3.17 -26.85 -40.79
C SER A 837 4.29 -27.87 -40.94
N ASP A 838 4.36 -28.85 -40.05
CA ASP A 838 5.29 -29.97 -40.16
C ASP A 838 4.70 -31.10 -41.02
N THR A 839 4.31 -30.76 -42.25
CA THR A 839 3.69 -31.66 -43.23
C THR A 839 4.59 -31.86 -44.44
N ILE A 840 4.43 -33.00 -45.14
CA ILE A 840 5.21 -33.32 -46.36
C ILE A 840 5.02 -32.22 -47.42
N ASP A 841 3.81 -31.67 -47.55
CA ASP A 841 3.48 -30.59 -48.50
C ASP A 841 4.23 -29.28 -48.22
N ASN A 842 4.72 -29.09 -47.00
CA ASN A 842 5.52 -27.92 -46.61
C ASN A 842 7.03 -28.24 -46.60
N ILE A 843 7.48 -29.34 -47.23
CA ILE A 843 8.91 -29.67 -47.36
C ILE A 843 9.35 -29.55 -48.82
N GLN A 844 10.57 -29.04 -49.00
CA GLN A 844 11.23 -28.96 -50.30
C GLN A 844 12.64 -29.57 -50.26
N ALA A 845 13.02 -30.22 -51.36
CA ALA A 845 14.37 -30.69 -51.62
C ALA A 845 15.23 -29.57 -52.23
N THR A 846 16.42 -29.36 -51.65
CA THR A 846 17.36 -28.31 -52.02
C THR A 846 18.80 -28.81 -51.95
N HIS A 847 19.72 -28.23 -52.71
CA HIS A 847 21.15 -28.48 -52.50
C HIS A 847 21.60 -27.98 -51.11
N ALA A 848 22.50 -28.72 -50.45
CA ALA A 848 22.97 -28.38 -49.11
C ALA A 848 23.62 -26.98 -49.02
N ASP A 849 24.38 -26.57 -50.04
CA ASP A 849 25.02 -25.24 -50.09
C ASP A 849 24.00 -24.11 -50.33
N ALA A 850 23.02 -24.34 -51.21
CA ALA A 850 21.93 -23.40 -51.47
C ALA A 850 21.06 -23.17 -50.23
N ASN A 851 20.76 -24.24 -49.47
CA ASN A 851 20.00 -24.10 -48.23
C ASN A 851 20.79 -23.38 -47.13
N ARG A 852 22.11 -23.61 -47.04
CA ARG A 852 22.99 -22.85 -46.12
C ARG A 852 23.06 -21.36 -46.49
N LYS A 853 23.11 -21.03 -47.79
CA LYS A 853 23.05 -19.63 -48.29
C LYS A 853 21.69 -18.98 -48.03
N LYS A 854 20.57 -19.72 -48.13
CA LYS A 854 19.24 -19.25 -47.71
C LYS A 854 19.24 -18.80 -46.25
N GLY A 855 19.87 -19.57 -45.36
CA GLY A 855 20.02 -19.20 -43.94
C GLY A 855 20.83 -17.91 -43.70
N ALA A 856 21.80 -17.61 -44.57
CA ALA A 856 22.61 -16.38 -44.50
C ALA A 856 21.90 -15.14 -45.10
N ASN A 857 21.02 -15.33 -46.08
CA ASN A 857 20.31 -14.26 -46.79
C ASN A 857 18.95 -13.87 -46.19
N VAL A 858 18.53 -14.41 -45.04
CA VAL A 858 17.37 -13.89 -44.28
C VAL A 858 17.74 -12.62 -43.49
N SER A 859 18.37 -11.68 -44.18
CA SER A 859 18.46 -10.27 -43.79
C SER A 859 17.48 -9.51 -44.69
N PRO A 860 16.77 -8.48 -44.20
CA PRO A 860 15.61 -7.92 -44.89
C PRO A 860 16.05 -7.35 -46.24
N THR A 861 15.54 -7.90 -47.34
CA THR A 861 15.66 -7.27 -48.66
C THR A 861 14.80 -6.01 -48.67
N PRO A 862 15.34 -4.87 -49.13
CA PRO A 862 14.60 -3.62 -49.21
C PRO A 862 13.52 -3.72 -50.29
N HIS A 863 12.31 -3.25 -49.97
CA HIS A 863 11.27 -3.06 -50.96
C HIS A 863 11.73 -2.01 -51.98
N ASN A 864 11.87 -2.39 -53.24
CA ASN A 864 11.95 -1.47 -54.36
C ASN A 864 10.54 -1.21 -54.89
N THR A 865 10.20 0.08 -54.93
CA THR A 865 9.12 0.79 -55.66
C THR A 865 7.68 0.37 -55.44
#